data_AF-A0A4U0UQ52-F1
#
_entry.id   AF-A0A4U0UQ52-F1
#
_cell.length_a   1.000
_cell.length_b   1.000
_cell.length_c   1.000
_cell.angle_alpha   90.00
_cell.angle_beta   90.00
_cell.angle_gamma   90.00
#
_symmetry.space_group_name_H-M   'P 1'
#
loop_
_entity.id
_entity.type
_entity.pdbx_description
1 polymer ?
#
loop_
_entity_poly.entity_id
_entity_poly.type
_entity_poly.pdbx_seq_one_letter_code
_entity_poly.pdbx_strand_id
1 'polypeptide(L)'
;MSWHGRCQALGFKRREEMARGPASAQNPQTVIDLPNLSLSLSLSLCLSLSPSPSSIPLCLSHVSSNTYRGIASETMPNGPPTTAATTTTTNPSTVSSDPMPPGQERPYPKPTKTGTIPFEYPSTGLKGDTWYTLWGDLSSGKTPLICLHGGPGAGHDCLLPISLIYEDYGIPVIMYDQIGCGKSSHFRDKKGDTSFWTPELFMTEFENLCSHLGIKEYDLLGQSWGGMLAAQLAIDRQPKGMRKLVISNSPADMVGWVKTANRLREALPKDVRETLTRCEEEGRTDSQEYEDAVMVFYQRHVCRLDPWPEEATRTFDNIKDDATVYETMNGPSEFYVVGSLKTWDIREELKTVTKATCPGGLLILNGYHDEAQDETCEAYFTNPSCRVKWVRFALSSHLSQLEETERYCKALGTPQEEANNHKAELLSYRRIRSLEEELLPRRRRIPARFVIMKATFSAAAALAATFSLASAANSIPTCGANSQCPSDTPCCSHHDLQSCVAAPTCQSADYKLNSLDDVQANTVYLGDASKANWVSSGTPVVYQNDAILLTMAPNTVGTLLMSTHYVWYGQISATMTTSQGAGVVTAFIMMSDVQDEIDFEFVGVELEVAQSNYYFQGITDYGNEQPLNVSNTVQNTHTYTIDWQPDSLTWSIDGKALRTLNRNDTWNSNTQNYHYPQSPSRIQLSLWPAGLQSNGAGTVAWAGGLVDWNSQYMLNGYYYALVSEVKVQCYDPPSGFSNNHGSKAYYYDNSYGTNDTVATGNNSTELASFFATGDNPSVNPNAAASGTAVPKNSATPETVPGVSGGGAAGIGGTDSSGNAQSGTGAGSAQGSQSSAGSGGSTTFQQGLGGSGTSQAPPKLAAGSAVALLGFFVACLLL
;
A
#
# COMPACT_ATOMS: atom_id res chain seq x y z
N MET A 1 48.82 -4.88 -9.69
CA MET A 1 49.73 -4.06 -10.51
C MET A 1 48.96 -3.23 -11.53
N SER A 2 48.77 -1.93 -11.23
CA SER A 2 49.15 -0.77 -12.08
C SER A 2 49.27 -0.99 -13.60
N TRP A 3 48.92 -0.11 -14.55
CA TRP A 3 48.49 1.29 -14.66
C TRP A 3 48.48 1.58 -16.20
N HIS A 4 47.81 2.65 -16.66
CA HIS A 4 47.85 3.29 -18.02
C HIS A 4 47.24 2.54 -19.22
N GLY A 5 46.65 3.16 -20.24
CA GLY A 5 46.51 4.58 -20.62
C GLY A 5 46.09 4.71 -22.11
N ARG A 6 45.12 5.60 -22.34
CA ARG A 6 44.55 6.26 -23.55
C ARG A 6 45.17 6.17 -24.98
N CYS A 7 44.27 6.47 -25.95
CA CYS A 7 44.46 7.01 -27.33
C CYS A 7 44.87 5.97 -28.41
N GLN A 8 44.46 5.99 -29.69
CA GLN A 8 43.72 6.92 -30.56
C GLN A 8 43.36 6.17 -31.88
N ALA A 9 42.21 6.51 -32.47
CA ALA A 9 41.84 6.69 -33.89
C ALA A 9 42.45 5.92 -35.09
N LEU A 10 41.59 5.80 -36.14
CA LEU A 10 41.82 5.48 -37.57
C LEU A 10 41.98 3.97 -37.89
N GLY A 11 41.36 3.34 -38.90
CA GLY A 11 40.59 3.74 -40.08
C GLY A 11 40.85 2.70 -41.20
N PHE A 12 39.91 2.54 -42.15
CA PHE A 12 39.99 1.82 -43.44
C PHE A 12 39.98 0.26 -43.41
N LYS A 13 39.41 -0.51 -44.37
CA LYS A 13 38.96 -0.39 -45.78
C LYS A 13 37.84 -1.45 -45.98
N ARG A 14 36.68 -1.15 -46.59
CA ARG A 14 36.34 -1.05 -48.03
C ARG A 14 36.39 -2.38 -48.82
N ARG A 15 35.27 -2.76 -49.44
CA ARG A 15 35.19 -3.29 -50.82
C ARG A 15 33.94 -2.77 -51.53
N GLU A 16 34.18 -2.28 -52.74
CA GLU A 16 33.28 -1.82 -53.81
C GLU A 16 32.62 -3.05 -54.50
N GLU A 17 31.67 -3.01 -55.45
CA GLU A 17 31.45 -2.10 -56.58
C GLU A 17 30.19 -2.54 -57.36
N MET A 18 29.40 -1.61 -57.94
CA MET A 18 29.00 -1.61 -59.36
C MET A 18 28.17 -0.37 -59.71
N ALA A 19 28.49 0.21 -60.87
CA ALA A 19 28.13 1.56 -61.34
C ALA A 19 27.22 1.54 -62.59
N ARG A 20 26.55 2.68 -62.87
CA ARG A 20 26.49 3.43 -64.16
C ARG A 20 25.43 4.55 -64.11
N GLY A 21 25.80 5.81 -64.45
CA GLY A 21 24.89 6.94 -64.77
C GLY A 21 24.64 7.06 -66.30
N PRO A 22 24.32 8.24 -66.90
CA PRO A 22 23.91 9.57 -66.37
C PRO A 22 22.75 10.28 -67.15
N ALA A 23 22.32 11.50 -66.72
CA ALA A 23 22.11 12.74 -67.55
C ALA A 23 20.91 13.68 -67.17
N SER A 24 21.23 14.98 -67.01
CA SER A 24 20.52 16.26 -67.37
C SER A 24 19.06 16.52 -66.92
N ALA A 25 18.53 17.73 -66.67
CA ALA A 25 18.98 19.12 -66.53
C ALA A 25 17.75 20.00 -66.14
N GLN A 26 18.00 21.28 -65.80
CA GLN A 26 17.11 22.46 -65.86
C GLN A 26 16.31 22.89 -64.59
N ASN A 27 16.75 24.05 -64.08
CA ASN A 27 15.95 25.13 -63.48
C ASN A 27 15.75 26.20 -64.62
N PRO A 28 14.72 27.06 -64.65
CA PRO A 28 14.81 28.31 -63.88
C PRO A 28 13.48 28.99 -63.44
N GLN A 29 13.62 29.80 -62.38
CA GLN A 29 13.04 31.12 -62.07
C GLN A 29 11.61 31.52 -62.50
N THR A 30 10.88 32.08 -61.53
CA THR A 30 10.24 33.40 -61.71
C THR A 30 10.20 34.17 -60.40
N VAL A 31 10.61 35.45 -60.49
CA VAL A 31 10.70 36.50 -59.47
C VAL A 31 9.54 37.46 -59.70
N ILE A 32 8.87 37.96 -58.64
CA ILE A 32 8.29 39.31 -58.61
C ILE A 32 8.51 39.93 -57.20
N ASP A 33 8.84 41.22 -57.24
CA ASP A 33 9.43 42.16 -56.28
C ASP A 33 8.62 42.58 -55.02
N LEU A 34 9.32 42.66 -53.86
CA LEU A 34 9.76 43.84 -53.05
C LEU A 34 8.92 45.18 -53.04
N PRO A 35 9.21 46.20 -52.17
CA PRO A 35 9.40 46.25 -50.70
C PRO A 35 9.02 47.61 -49.98
N ASN A 36 9.36 47.73 -48.67
CA ASN A 36 9.83 48.93 -47.91
C ASN A 36 8.82 50.08 -47.57
N LEU A 37 8.97 50.89 -46.51
CA LEU A 37 10.15 51.49 -45.86
C LEU A 37 9.88 51.90 -44.39
N SER A 38 10.97 51.92 -43.63
CA SER A 38 11.17 52.65 -42.37
C SER A 38 11.39 54.15 -42.61
N LEU A 39 11.13 55.00 -41.61
CA LEU A 39 11.80 56.30 -41.47
C LEU A 39 11.79 56.77 -40.01
N SER A 40 12.96 57.24 -39.57
CA SER A 40 13.22 57.95 -38.32
C SER A 40 13.68 59.37 -38.67
N LEU A 41 13.36 60.37 -37.84
CA LEU A 41 14.29 61.41 -37.31
C LEU A 41 13.59 62.49 -36.45
N SER A 42 14.16 62.73 -35.27
CA SER A 42 14.53 64.03 -34.63
C SER A 42 13.56 64.91 -33.80
N LEU A 43 13.87 64.96 -32.49
CA LEU A 43 14.22 66.08 -31.57
C LEU A 43 13.31 67.33 -31.39
N SER A 44 12.96 67.64 -30.12
CA SER A 44 13.30 68.91 -29.40
C SER A 44 12.92 68.91 -27.90
N LEU A 45 13.58 69.79 -27.14
CA LEU A 45 13.87 69.84 -25.70
C LEU A 45 12.99 70.87 -24.91
N CYS A 46 12.79 70.68 -23.59
CA CYS A 46 13.06 71.63 -22.45
C CYS A 46 12.11 71.59 -21.22
N LEU A 47 12.71 71.24 -20.05
CA LEU A 47 12.67 71.81 -18.67
C LEU A 47 11.38 72.43 -18.05
N SER A 48 11.01 72.03 -16.81
CA SER A 48 11.44 72.67 -15.54
C SER A 48 10.64 72.29 -14.25
N LEU A 49 11.41 72.08 -13.16
CA LEU A 49 11.24 72.44 -11.72
C LEU A 49 10.24 71.74 -10.75
N SER A 50 10.83 71.18 -9.68
CA SER A 50 10.34 70.88 -8.30
C SER A 50 10.06 72.18 -7.49
N PRO A 51 9.65 72.21 -6.17
CA PRO A 51 9.82 71.22 -5.07
C PRO A 51 8.66 71.04 -4.05
N SER A 52 8.89 70.15 -3.07
CA SER A 52 8.20 69.89 -1.78
C SER A 52 8.37 71.06 -0.74
N PRO A 53 7.95 71.08 0.56
CA PRO A 53 7.72 69.96 1.54
C PRO A 53 6.70 70.18 2.73
N SER A 54 6.78 69.28 3.74
CA SER A 54 6.63 69.43 5.23
C SER A 54 5.35 69.04 6.04
N SER A 55 5.42 67.87 6.72
CA SER A 55 5.59 67.59 8.18
C SER A 55 4.69 68.15 9.34
N ILE A 56 3.93 67.23 10.00
CA ILE A 56 3.59 66.97 11.47
C ILE A 56 3.01 68.09 12.40
N PRO A 57 2.52 67.85 13.67
CA PRO A 57 1.89 66.70 14.41
C PRO A 57 0.71 67.07 15.38
N LEU A 58 0.23 66.09 16.19
CA LEU A 58 -0.07 66.11 17.66
C LEU A 58 -1.51 65.84 18.22
N CYS A 59 -1.50 64.97 19.24
CA CYS A 59 -2.20 64.99 20.55
C CYS A 59 -3.53 64.21 20.82
N LEU A 60 -3.36 63.07 21.50
CA LEU A 60 -3.74 62.77 22.90
C LEU A 60 -5.16 63.04 23.45
N SER A 61 -5.68 62.00 24.12
CA SER A 61 -6.21 61.94 25.52
C SER A 61 -7.56 61.18 25.59
N HIS A 62 -7.60 60.01 26.26
CA HIS A 62 -8.11 59.78 27.64
C HIS A 62 -9.66 59.76 27.72
N VAL A 63 -10.39 58.94 28.50
CA VAL A 63 -10.10 58.00 29.60
C VAL A 63 -11.43 57.34 30.01
N SER A 64 -11.36 56.10 30.53
CA SER A 64 -12.29 55.45 31.50
C SER A 64 -13.75 55.17 31.10
N SER A 65 -14.47 54.17 31.60
CA SER A 65 -14.19 53.02 32.47
C SER A 65 -15.50 52.24 32.69
N ASN A 66 -15.34 50.96 33.05
CA ASN A 66 -16.17 50.20 34.00
C ASN A 66 -17.59 49.76 33.57
N THR A 67 -17.74 48.46 33.25
CA THR A 67 -18.11 47.31 34.13
C THR A 67 -19.56 47.35 34.64
N TYR A 68 -20.38 46.36 34.24
CA TYR A 68 -20.89 45.30 35.13
C TYR A 68 -21.73 44.23 34.39
N ARG A 69 -21.77 43.04 35.02
CA ARG A 69 -22.31 41.73 34.62
C ARG A 69 -23.85 41.62 34.55
N GLY A 70 -24.34 40.57 33.87
CA GLY A 70 -25.64 39.90 34.12
C GLY A 70 -26.23 39.23 32.86
N ILE A 71 -25.98 37.94 32.61
CA ILE A 71 -26.85 36.76 32.89
C ILE A 71 -28.19 36.71 32.10
N ALA A 72 -28.24 35.75 31.18
CA ALA A 72 -29.34 34.88 30.70
C ALA A 72 -30.77 35.41 30.51
N SER A 73 -31.32 35.22 29.30
CA SER A 73 -32.44 34.29 29.03
C SER A 73 -32.86 34.27 27.55
N GLU A 74 -33.29 33.10 27.10
CA GLU A 74 -33.86 32.76 25.79
C GLU A 74 -34.99 33.68 25.31
N THR A 75 -35.09 33.92 23.99
CA THR A 75 -36.28 33.69 23.13
C THR A 75 -36.07 34.30 21.72
N MET A 76 -36.23 33.49 20.68
CA MET A 76 -36.38 33.86 19.25
C MET A 76 -37.74 34.58 19.04
N PRO A 77 -37.99 35.46 18.02
CA PRO A 77 -37.91 35.07 16.60
C PRO A 77 -37.64 36.17 15.50
N ASN A 78 -37.22 35.67 14.32
CA ASN A 78 -37.52 36.13 12.94
C ASN A 78 -37.19 37.56 12.45
N GLY A 79 -36.28 37.66 11.46
CA GLY A 79 -36.17 38.79 10.51
C GLY A 79 -34.78 38.88 9.84
N PRO A 80 -34.65 39.23 8.54
CA PRO A 80 -33.66 38.68 7.62
C PRO A 80 -32.27 39.33 7.65
N PRO A 81 -31.19 38.62 7.26
CA PRO A 81 -29.84 39.18 7.25
C PRO A 81 -29.59 40.04 6.01
N THR A 82 -29.14 41.26 6.27
CA THR A 82 -28.53 42.17 5.30
C THR A 82 -27.17 41.65 4.85
N THR A 83 -27.01 41.60 3.53
CA THR A 83 -25.78 41.30 2.79
C THR A 83 -24.65 42.27 3.11
N ALA A 84 -23.51 41.75 3.57
CA ALA A 84 -22.20 42.37 3.42
C ALA A 84 -21.28 41.33 2.77
N ALA A 85 -20.89 41.61 1.53
CA ALA A 85 -19.97 40.79 0.76
C ALA A 85 -18.56 40.93 1.33
N THR A 86 -18.00 39.82 1.79
CA THR A 86 -16.56 39.66 1.99
C THR A 86 -16.07 38.76 0.86
N THR A 87 -15.34 39.34 -0.08
CA THR A 87 -14.63 38.64 -1.15
C THR A 87 -13.46 37.87 -0.55
N THR A 88 -13.69 36.61 -0.19
CA THR A 88 -12.63 35.60 -0.04
C THR A 88 -12.52 34.83 -1.35
N THR A 89 -11.44 35.08 -2.09
CA THR A 89 -10.99 34.23 -3.18
C THR A 89 -10.45 32.93 -2.59
N THR A 90 -11.28 31.91 -2.49
CA THR A 90 -10.86 30.53 -2.20
C THR A 90 -10.64 29.79 -3.52
N ASN A 91 -9.39 29.39 -3.73
CA ASN A 91 -8.96 28.48 -4.79
C ASN A 91 -9.62 27.11 -4.57
N PRO A 92 -10.25 26.47 -5.58
CA PRO A 92 -10.86 25.16 -5.41
C PRO A 92 -9.78 24.08 -5.53
N SER A 93 -9.02 23.86 -4.47
CA SER A 93 -8.12 22.70 -4.37
C SER A 93 -8.91 21.47 -3.92
N THR A 94 -8.84 20.45 -4.75
CA THR A 94 -9.31 19.07 -4.58
C THR A 94 -9.10 18.52 -3.16
N VAL A 95 -10.17 18.44 -2.37
CA VAL A 95 -10.16 17.73 -1.08
C VAL A 95 -10.20 16.23 -1.38
N SER A 96 -9.21 15.48 -0.88
CA SER A 96 -9.17 14.01 -0.94
C SER A 96 -10.45 13.41 -0.32
N SER A 97 -11.01 12.35 -0.93
CA SER A 97 -12.15 11.60 -0.40
C SER A 97 -11.80 10.66 0.76
N ASP A 98 -10.52 10.54 1.10
CA ASP A 98 -10.05 9.74 2.23
C ASP A 98 -10.43 10.40 3.55
N PRO A 99 -10.77 9.63 4.61
CA PRO A 99 -11.05 10.21 5.91
C PRO A 99 -9.81 10.94 6.43
N MET A 100 -10.04 12.13 6.99
CA MET A 100 -8.99 12.88 7.67
C MET A 100 -8.59 12.15 8.95
N PRO A 101 -7.29 12.11 9.30
CA PRO A 101 -6.86 11.55 10.57
C PRO A 101 -7.46 12.32 11.75
N PRO A 102 -7.77 11.64 12.88
CA PRO A 102 -8.42 12.26 14.04
C PRO A 102 -7.55 13.29 14.76
N GLY A 103 -6.24 13.23 14.58
CA GLY A 103 -5.30 14.10 15.27
C GLY A 103 -5.11 13.73 16.74
N GLN A 104 -4.64 14.71 17.52
CA GLN A 104 -4.47 14.60 18.96
C GLN A 104 -5.75 14.97 19.71
N GLU A 105 -6.19 14.11 20.62
CA GLU A 105 -7.46 14.28 21.36
C GLU A 105 -7.27 14.84 22.79
N ARG A 106 -6.05 14.79 23.34
CA ARG A 106 -5.77 15.15 24.75
C ARG A 106 -4.40 15.81 24.97
N PRO A 107 -4.29 16.79 25.88
CA PRO A 107 -3.06 17.56 26.09
C PRO A 107 -1.89 16.67 26.51
N TYR A 108 -0.67 17.05 26.11
CA TYR A 108 0.54 16.34 26.50
C TYR A 108 0.90 16.60 27.97
N PRO A 109 1.46 15.60 28.68
CA PRO A 109 1.96 15.79 30.03
C PRO A 109 3.11 16.80 30.05
N LYS A 110 3.26 17.53 31.16
CA LYS A 110 4.40 18.41 31.36
C LYS A 110 5.68 17.58 31.56
N PRO A 111 6.82 18.01 30.99
CA PRO A 111 8.09 17.32 31.23
C PRO A 111 8.46 17.38 32.71
N THR A 112 9.02 16.29 33.22
CA THR A 112 9.56 16.23 34.59
C THR A 112 10.90 16.92 34.68
N LYS A 113 11.69 16.90 33.60
CA LYS A 113 12.98 17.58 33.52
C LYS A 113 13.28 18.00 32.09
N THR A 114 13.87 19.18 31.94
CA THR A 114 14.55 19.61 30.71
C THR A 114 15.97 20.04 31.08
N GLY A 115 16.89 19.98 30.12
CA GLY A 115 18.26 20.43 30.36
C GLY A 115 19.14 20.29 29.14
N THR A 116 20.42 20.65 29.32
CA THR A 116 21.47 20.45 28.32
C THR A 116 22.55 19.55 28.88
N ILE A 117 23.25 18.83 28.01
CA ILE A 117 24.43 18.04 28.33
C ILE A 117 25.59 18.50 27.46
N PRO A 118 26.81 18.66 28.02
CA PRO A 118 27.98 18.90 27.21
C PRO A 118 28.25 17.72 26.28
N PHE A 119 28.57 18.01 25.02
CA PHE A 119 28.99 17.06 24.00
C PHE A 119 30.34 17.48 23.42
N GLU A 120 31.29 16.56 23.40
CA GLU A 120 32.57 16.72 22.73
C GLU A 120 32.74 15.61 21.69
N TYR A 121 32.80 15.97 20.40
CA TYR A 121 32.94 14.97 19.35
C TYR A 121 34.41 14.58 19.18
N PRO A 122 34.83 13.33 19.49
CA PRO A 122 36.24 13.00 19.63
C PRO A 122 37.07 13.14 18.36
N SER A 123 36.46 12.94 17.18
CA SER A 123 37.19 12.96 15.90
C SER A 123 37.56 14.38 15.45
N THR A 124 36.80 15.39 15.85
CA THR A 124 37.02 16.79 15.44
C THR A 124 37.35 17.73 16.61
N GLY A 125 37.14 17.29 17.86
CA GLY A 125 37.24 18.13 19.04
C GLY A 125 36.13 19.19 19.15
N LEU A 126 35.06 19.03 18.37
CA LEU A 126 33.86 19.87 18.43
C LEU A 126 33.33 19.90 19.85
N LYS A 127 32.94 21.08 20.35
CA LYS A 127 32.27 21.23 21.64
C LYS A 127 30.93 21.92 21.44
N GLY A 128 29.91 21.36 22.06
CA GLY A 128 28.56 21.91 22.09
C GLY A 128 27.76 21.34 23.25
N ASP A 129 26.49 21.68 23.28
CA ASP A 129 25.51 21.22 24.24
C ASP A 129 24.34 20.56 23.50
N THR A 130 23.97 19.34 23.90
CA THR A 130 22.78 18.62 23.43
C THR A 130 21.64 18.89 24.41
N TRP A 131 20.53 19.44 23.94
CA TRP A 131 19.32 19.67 24.72
C TRP A 131 18.47 18.40 24.80
N TYR A 132 17.90 18.11 25.98
CA TYR A 132 16.97 17.00 26.17
C TYR A 132 15.78 17.39 27.06
N THR A 133 14.74 16.58 26.95
CA THR A 133 13.56 16.57 27.82
C THR A 133 13.23 15.15 28.26
N LEU A 134 12.77 15.03 29.50
CA LEU A 134 12.40 13.79 30.17
C LEU A 134 10.98 13.91 30.70
N TRP A 135 10.19 12.87 30.47
CA TRP A 135 8.95 12.60 31.17
C TRP A 135 9.13 11.35 32.03
N GLY A 136 8.72 11.45 33.30
CA GLY A 136 8.88 10.39 34.28
C GLY A 136 10.20 10.40 35.04
N ASP A 137 10.50 9.26 35.66
CA ASP A 137 11.63 9.06 36.58
C ASP A 137 12.47 7.85 36.14
N LEU A 138 13.73 8.09 35.81
CA LEU A 138 14.70 7.06 35.39
C LEU A 138 15.02 6.07 36.52
N SER A 139 14.71 6.39 37.78
CA SER A 139 14.87 5.48 38.92
C SER A 139 13.66 4.58 39.20
N SER A 140 12.60 4.68 38.40
CA SER A 140 11.34 3.92 38.56
C SER A 140 11.47 2.40 38.37
N GLY A 141 12.60 1.91 37.86
CA GLY A 141 12.80 0.50 37.52
C GLY A 141 12.14 0.07 36.21
N LYS A 142 11.48 0.99 35.49
CA LYS A 142 10.98 0.78 34.14
C LYS A 142 12.07 1.14 33.12
N THR A 143 12.25 0.30 32.11
CA THR A 143 13.16 0.57 31.00
C THR A 143 12.67 1.80 30.21
N PRO A 144 13.47 2.87 30.09
CA PRO A 144 13.08 4.09 29.40
C PRO A 144 12.97 3.91 27.89
N LEU A 145 12.12 4.72 27.25
CA LEU A 145 12.04 4.90 25.81
C LEU A 145 12.81 6.17 25.40
N ILE A 146 13.81 6.03 24.53
CA ILE A 146 14.55 7.16 23.96
C ILE A 146 14.10 7.36 22.51
N CYS A 147 13.73 8.58 22.15
CA CYS A 147 13.17 8.91 20.83
C CYS A 147 14.14 9.78 20.02
N LEU A 148 14.42 9.39 18.78
CA LEU A 148 15.25 10.09 17.81
C LEU A 148 14.36 10.74 16.74
N HIS A 149 14.48 12.05 16.56
CA HIS A 149 13.72 12.79 15.54
C HIS A 149 14.29 12.66 14.12
N GLY A 150 13.45 12.99 13.14
CA GLY A 150 13.77 12.98 11.71
C GLY A 150 14.54 14.20 11.19
N GLY A 151 14.43 14.42 9.88
CA GLY A 151 15.07 15.49 9.13
C GLY A 151 16.15 14.96 8.17
N PRO A 152 17.44 14.86 8.57
CA PRO A 152 18.02 15.23 9.86
C PRO A 152 17.89 16.72 10.19
N GLY A 153 17.97 17.08 11.47
CA GLY A 153 17.93 18.48 11.90
C GLY A 153 16.53 19.06 12.16
N ALA A 154 15.50 18.21 12.30
CA ALA A 154 14.13 18.66 12.47
C ALA A 154 13.76 19.06 13.91
N GLY A 155 14.49 18.60 14.92
CA GLY A 155 14.15 18.78 16.34
C GLY A 155 13.00 17.87 16.80
N HIS A 156 12.77 17.80 18.11
CA HIS A 156 11.89 16.79 18.71
C HIS A 156 10.38 17.11 18.68
N ASP A 157 9.95 18.31 18.29
CA ASP A 157 8.56 18.77 18.50
C ASP A 157 7.48 17.82 17.92
N CYS A 158 7.69 17.26 16.72
CA CYS A 158 6.75 16.30 16.12
C CYS A 158 6.63 14.97 16.88
N LEU A 159 7.52 14.70 17.84
CA LEU A 159 7.51 13.51 18.69
C LEU A 159 6.78 13.73 20.01
N LEU A 160 6.38 14.96 20.35
CA LEU A 160 5.69 15.28 21.61
C LEU A 160 4.49 14.37 21.95
N PRO A 161 3.68 13.87 21.00
CA PRO A 161 2.64 12.87 21.30
C PRO A 161 3.14 11.66 22.08
N ILE A 162 4.37 11.21 21.84
CA ILE A 162 4.96 10.02 22.47
C ILE A 162 5.18 10.23 23.98
N SER A 163 5.16 11.46 24.48
CA SER A 163 5.20 11.73 25.92
C SER A 163 4.01 11.12 26.69
N LEU A 164 2.88 10.86 26.01
CA LEU A 164 1.71 10.17 26.58
C LEU A 164 2.02 8.75 27.03
N ILE A 165 3.08 8.12 26.49
CA ILE A 165 3.54 6.79 26.94
C ILE A 165 3.91 6.79 28.43
N TYR A 166 4.40 7.90 28.96
CA TYR A 166 4.65 8.03 30.39
C TYR A 166 3.35 8.05 31.19
N GLU A 167 2.36 8.81 30.73
CA GLU A 167 1.06 8.92 31.41
C GLU A 167 0.29 7.58 31.38
N ASP A 168 0.28 6.92 30.22
CA ASP A 168 -0.50 5.71 29.99
C ASP A 168 0.14 4.45 30.59
N TYR A 169 1.48 4.36 30.57
CA TYR A 169 2.20 3.12 30.90
C TYR A 169 3.25 3.28 32.00
N GLY A 170 3.49 4.50 32.49
CA GLY A 170 4.53 4.80 33.48
C GLY A 170 5.95 4.59 32.95
N ILE A 171 6.13 4.48 31.63
CA ILE A 171 7.44 4.28 30.98
C ILE A 171 8.11 5.66 30.87
N PRO A 172 9.33 5.86 31.41
CA PRO A 172 10.04 7.13 31.22
C PRO A 172 10.35 7.37 29.74
N VAL A 173 10.10 8.57 29.24
CA VAL A 173 10.33 8.95 27.83
C VAL A 173 11.36 10.06 27.77
N ILE A 174 12.36 9.89 26.90
CA ILE A 174 13.40 10.87 26.62
C ILE A 174 13.32 11.27 25.16
N MET A 175 13.31 12.58 24.93
CA MET A 175 13.48 13.18 23.60
C MET A 175 14.61 14.20 23.69
N TYR A 176 15.34 14.40 22.61
CA TYR A 176 16.43 15.37 22.56
C TYR A 176 16.51 15.97 21.15
N ASP A 177 17.00 17.19 21.08
CA ASP A 177 17.32 17.82 19.79
C ASP A 177 18.75 17.40 19.43
N GLN A 178 18.95 16.76 18.29
CA GLN A 178 20.29 16.38 17.83
C GLN A 178 21.12 17.64 17.59
N ILE A 179 22.45 17.56 17.79
CA ILE A 179 23.37 18.66 17.53
C ILE A 179 23.15 19.26 16.14
N GLY A 180 23.09 20.59 16.07
CA GLY A 180 22.87 21.34 14.83
C GLY A 180 21.43 21.81 14.61
N CYS A 181 20.49 21.49 15.50
CA CYS A 181 19.09 21.94 15.39
C CYS A 181 18.44 22.23 16.75
N GLY A 182 17.27 22.86 16.73
CA GLY A 182 16.41 23.04 17.89
C GLY A 182 17.08 23.84 19.00
N LYS A 183 17.08 23.28 20.20
CA LYS A 183 17.68 23.90 21.40
C LYS A 183 19.12 23.44 21.64
N SER A 184 19.66 22.57 20.79
CA SER A 184 21.05 22.11 20.85
C SER A 184 21.99 23.12 20.19
N SER A 185 23.29 22.93 20.36
CA SER A 185 24.28 23.83 19.75
C SER A 185 24.22 23.77 18.22
N HIS A 186 24.21 24.96 17.60
CA HIS A 186 24.21 25.15 16.15
C HIS A 186 25.62 25.39 15.61
N PHE A 187 25.92 24.82 14.43
CA PHE A 187 27.21 24.94 13.75
C PHE A 187 27.04 25.37 12.29
N ARG A 188 26.46 26.56 12.09
CA ARG A 188 26.08 27.10 10.76
C ARG A 188 27.25 27.24 9.80
N ASP A 189 28.46 27.41 10.32
CA ASP A 189 29.71 27.42 9.54
C ASP A 189 30.03 26.06 8.89
N LYS A 190 29.34 24.99 9.30
CA LYS A 190 29.47 23.63 8.76
C LYS A 190 28.44 23.30 7.69
N LYS A 191 27.64 24.26 7.20
CA LYS A 191 26.72 24.01 6.09
C LYS A 191 27.50 23.55 4.85
N GLY A 192 27.11 22.42 4.27
CA GLY A 192 27.76 21.76 3.15
C GLY A 192 28.97 20.87 3.52
N ASP A 193 29.38 20.82 4.80
CA ASP A 193 30.48 19.96 5.24
C ASP A 193 30.00 18.52 5.49
N THR A 194 29.94 17.73 4.42
CA THR A 194 29.49 16.32 4.46
C THR A 194 30.46 15.39 5.20
N SER A 195 31.70 15.84 5.47
CA SER A 195 32.66 15.08 6.29
C SER A 195 32.40 15.25 7.78
N PHE A 196 31.76 16.35 8.17
CA PHE A 196 31.39 16.66 9.54
C PHE A 196 30.02 16.07 9.90
N TRP A 197 29.00 16.34 9.07
CA TRP A 197 27.64 15.86 9.29
C TRP A 197 27.48 14.41 8.84
N THR A 198 27.69 13.48 9.78
CA THR A 198 27.72 12.03 9.52
C THR A 198 26.87 11.26 10.52
N PRO A 199 26.33 10.07 10.17
CA PRO A 199 25.64 9.21 11.13
C PRO A 199 26.47 8.92 12.39
N GLU A 200 27.80 8.77 12.24
CA GLU A 200 28.73 8.52 13.35
C GLU A 200 28.74 9.63 14.41
N LEU A 201 28.60 10.90 13.99
CA LEU A 201 28.49 12.03 14.91
C LEU A 201 27.25 11.88 15.82
N PHE A 202 26.09 11.58 15.23
CA PHE A 202 24.84 11.44 15.96
C PHE A 202 24.77 10.16 16.81
N MET A 203 25.39 9.05 16.36
CA MET A 203 25.54 7.86 17.20
C MET A 203 26.42 8.11 18.43
N THR A 204 27.52 8.87 18.26
CA THR A 204 28.39 9.27 19.38
C THR A 204 27.66 10.22 20.35
N GLU A 205 26.84 11.14 19.81
CA GLU A 205 25.98 12.01 20.62
C GLU A 205 24.98 11.21 21.46
N PHE A 206 24.31 10.22 20.86
CA PHE A 206 23.38 9.34 21.57
C PHE A 206 24.07 8.58 22.73
N GLU A 207 25.28 8.07 22.51
CA GLU A 207 26.07 7.39 23.55
C GLU A 207 26.45 8.34 24.70
N ASN A 208 26.76 9.61 24.38
CA ASN A 208 27.00 10.66 25.37
C ASN A 208 25.74 10.96 26.21
N LEU A 209 24.58 11.05 25.57
CA LEU A 209 23.29 11.21 26.25
C LEU A 209 23.00 10.07 27.21
N CYS A 210 23.11 8.83 26.74
CA CYS A 210 22.90 7.64 27.58
C CYS A 210 23.86 7.62 28.77
N SER A 211 25.14 7.92 28.54
CA SER A 211 26.17 7.95 29.58
C SER A 211 25.89 9.04 30.62
N HIS A 212 25.54 10.25 30.18
CA HIS A 212 25.26 11.38 31.07
C HIS A 212 24.03 11.13 31.94
N LEU A 213 22.97 10.55 31.37
CA LEU A 213 21.73 10.23 32.09
C LEU A 213 21.82 8.92 32.89
N GLY A 214 22.95 8.20 32.80
CA GLY A 214 23.14 6.93 33.51
C GLY A 214 22.26 5.79 32.99
N ILE A 215 21.80 5.88 31.74
CA ILE A 215 20.90 4.90 31.13
C ILE A 215 21.73 3.70 30.63
N LYS A 216 21.41 2.53 31.17
CA LYS A 216 22.11 1.27 30.83
C LYS A 216 21.28 0.32 29.99
N GLU A 217 19.95 0.41 30.12
CA GLU A 217 19.00 -0.36 29.33
C GLU A 217 17.93 0.59 28.81
N TYR A 218 17.50 0.44 27.56
CA TYR A 218 16.53 1.33 26.91
C TYR A 218 15.78 0.62 25.78
N ASP A 219 14.60 1.12 25.46
CA ASP A 219 13.96 0.95 24.15
C ASP A 219 14.30 2.17 23.29
N LEU A 220 14.60 1.94 22.01
CA LEU A 220 14.99 2.99 21.08
C LEU A 220 13.93 3.15 20.00
N LEU A 221 13.39 4.35 19.86
CA LEU A 221 12.48 4.72 18.78
C LEU A 221 13.11 5.77 17.89
N GLY A 222 13.02 5.58 16.59
CA GLY A 222 13.42 6.59 15.61
C GLY A 222 12.30 6.88 14.63
N GLN A 223 12.08 8.17 14.35
CA GLN A 223 11.15 8.64 13.31
C GLN A 223 11.93 9.15 12.10
N SER A 224 11.54 8.76 10.88
CA SER A 224 12.21 9.18 9.64
C SER A 224 13.73 8.92 9.67
N TRP A 225 14.57 9.92 9.41
CA TRP A 225 16.01 9.87 9.65
C TRP A 225 16.38 9.28 11.03
N GLY A 226 15.63 9.60 12.08
CA GLY A 226 15.85 9.03 13.41
C GLY A 226 15.74 7.50 13.42
N GLY A 227 14.87 6.91 12.59
CA GLY A 227 14.76 5.46 12.41
C GLY A 227 15.94 4.89 11.64
N MET A 228 16.42 5.59 10.60
CA MET A 228 17.66 5.25 9.90
C MET A 228 18.85 5.24 10.88
N LEU A 229 18.97 6.28 11.71
CA LEU A 229 20.01 6.41 12.73
C LEU A 229 19.90 5.33 13.81
N ALA A 230 18.69 5.05 14.30
CA ALA A 230 18.46 4.02 15.31
C ALA A 230 18.84 2.62 14.80
N ALA A 231 18.52 2.32 13.53
CA ALA A 231 18.89 1.07 12.91
C ALA A 231 20.40 0.96 12.66
N GLN A 232 21.05 2.02 12.16
CA GLN A 232 22.50 2.08 12.01
C GLN A 232 23.19 1.86 13.36
N LEU A 233 22.69 2.49 14.43
CA LEU A 233 23.21 2.31 15.79
C LEU A 233 23.08 0.86 16.26
N ALA A 234 21.92 0.23 16.04
CA ALA A 234 21.70 -1.17 16.35
C ALA A 234 22.70 -2.08 15.63
N ILE A 235 22.98 -1.80 14.35
CA ILE A 235 23.89 -2.55 13.49
C ILE A 235 25.35 -2.36 13.91
N ASP A 236 25.82 -1.11 14.01
CA ASP A 236 27.24 -0.80 14.16
C ASP A 236 27.71 -0.97 15.60
N ARG A 237 26.85 -0.65 16.58
CA ARG A 237 27.22 -0.68 18.00
C ARG A 237 26.83 -1.99 18.68
N GLN A 238 25.80 -2.68 18.17
CA GLN A 238 25.21 -3.87 18.81
C GLN A 238 25.07 -3.69 20.34
N PRO A 239 24.42 -2.59 20.79
CA PRO A 239 24.51 -2.16 22.18
C PRO A 239 23.80 -3.15 23.10
N LYS A 240 24.51 -3.64 24.12
CA LYS A 240 23.97 -4.61 25.09
C LYS A 240 22.74 -4.10 25.87
N GLY A 241 22.60 -2.78 25.98
CA GLY A 241 21.51 -2.12 26.69
C GLY A 241 20.24 -1.94 25.88
N MET A 242 20.28 -2.10 24.55
CA MET A 242 19.08 -1.92 23.74
C MET A 242 18.19 -3.16 23.86
N ARG A 243 16.97 -2.96 24.36
CA ARG A 243 15.98 -4.03 24.50
C ARG A 243 15.10 -4.13 23.26
N LYS A 244 14.50 -3.03 22.82
CA LYS A 244 13.57 -2.96 21.69
C LYS A 244 14.00 -1.88 20.71
N LEU A 245 13.80 -2.12 19.42
CA LEU A 245 13.98 -1.13 18.36
C LEU A 245 12.62 -0.79 17.75
N VAL A 246 12.30 0.49 17.62
CA VAL A 246 11.08 0.98 16.96
C VAL A 246 11.48 1.86 15.79
N ILE A 247 11.05 1.48 14.59
CA ILE A 247 11.28 2.21 13.35
C ILE A 247 9.94 2.82 12.94
N SER A 248 9.86 4.15 12.92
CA SER A 248 8.63 4.89 12.63
C SER A 248 8.79 5.70 11.36
N ASN A 249 8.02 5.38 10.32
CA ASN A 249 7.95 6.14 9.07
C ASN A 249 9.37 6.30 8.48
N SER A 250 10.16 5.23 8.34
CA SER A 250 11.59 5.34 7.98
C SER A 250 12.00 4.35 6.89
N PRO A 251 12.76 4.79 5.87
CA PRO A 251 13.28 3.90 4.86
C PRO A 251 14.52 3.12 5.35
N ALA A 252 14.71 1.91 4.83
CA ALA A 252 15.94 1.14 5.01
C ALA A 252 17.03 1.45 3.96
N ASP A 253 16.68 2.17 2.89
CA ASP A 253 17.61 2.65 1.88
C ASP A 253 17.11 3.94 1.18
N MET A 254 18.03 4.87 0.89
CA MET A 254 17.68 6.18 0.33
C MET A 254 17.45 6.17 -1.19
N VAL A 255 17.94 5.14 -1.91
CA VAL A 255 17.67 4.99 -3.34
C VAL A 255 16.21 4.58 -3.56
N GLY A 256 15.74 3.60 -2.78
CA GLY A 256 14.36 3.15 -2.71
C GLY A 256 13.43 4.25 -2.22
N TRP A 257 13.84 5.03 -1.22
CA TRP A 257 13.14 6.24 -0.78
C TRP A 257 12.90 7.22 -1.93
N VAL A 258 13.95 7.70 -2.60
CA VAL A 258 13.83 8.69 -3.68
C VAL A 258 12.99 8.16 -4.84
N LYS A 259 13.13 6.88 -5.19
CA LYS A 259 12.30 6.23 -6.21
C LYS A 259 10.82 6.27 -5.82
N THR A 260 10.51 5.93 -4.57
CA THR A 260 9.15 5.89 -4.02
C THR A 260 8.54 7.28 -3.94
N ALA A 261 9.27 8.24 -3.39
CA ALA A 261 8.81 9.61 -3.26
C ALA A 261 8.56 10.25 -4.64
N ASN A 262 9.37 9.93 -5.66
CA ASN A 262 9.12 10.38 -7.03
C ASN A 262 7.90 9.69 -7.67
N ARG A 263 7.63 8.41 -7.39
CA ARG A 263 6.37 7.76 -7.78
C ARG A 263 5.16 8.48 -7.18
N LEU A 264 5.23 8.89 -5.91
CA LEU A 264 4.17 9.68 -5.26
C LEU A 264 4.06 11.08 -5.89
N ARG A 265 5.18 11.72 -6.23
CA ARG A 265 5.23 13.00 -6.95
C ARG A 265 4.55 12.91 -8.31
N GLU A 266 4.65 11.80 -9.03
CA GLU A 266 3.98 11.59 -10.32
C GLU A 266 2.45 11.68 -10.22
N ALA A 267 1.87 11.39 -9.04
CA ALA A 267 0.44 11.51 -8.78
C ALA A 267 -0.02 12.94 -8.40
N LEU A 268 0.90 13.91 -8.29
CA LEU A 268 0.54 15.32 -8.04
C LEU A 268 -0.07 15.98 -9.29
N PRO A 269 -0.82 17.09 -9.16
CA PRO A 269 -1.29 17.88 -10.29
C PRO A 269 -0.16 18.26 -11.26
N LYS A 270 -0.46 18.29 -12.57
CA LYS A 270 0.56 18.48 -13.61
C LYS A 270 1.36 19.77 -13.43
N ASP A 271 0.69 20.87 -13.12
CA ASP A 271 1.28 22.18 -12.85
C ASP A 271 2.22 22.18 -11.65
N VAL A 272 1.86 21.45 -10.58
CA VAL A 272 2.72 21.22 -9.42
C VAL A 272 3.97 20.44 -9.82
N ARG A 273 3.82 19.34 -10.56
CA ARG A 273 4.96 18.52 -11.03
C ARG A 273 5.91 19.31 -11.92
N GLU A 274 5.38 20.07 -12.88
CA GLU A 274 6.18 20.91 -13.77
C GLU A 274 6.92 22.01 -13.02
N THR A 275 6.30 22.57 -11.98
CA THR A 275 6.93 23.57 -11.10
C THR A 275 8.08 22.97 -10.29
N LEU A 276 7.86 21.81 -9.66
CA LEU A 276 8.91 21.08 -8.94
C LEU A 276 10.11 20.79 -9.86
N THR A 277 9.86 20.22 -11.04
CA THR A 277 10.92 19.86 -11.99
C THR A 277 11.68 21.09 -12.48
N ARG A 278 10.97 22.14 -12.89
CA ARG A 278 11.61 23.38 -13.36
C ARG A 278 12.50 24.01 -12.29
N CYS A 279 11.99 24.15 -11.06
CA CYS A 279 12.76 24.78 -9.98
C CYS A 279 13.98 23.96 -9.59
N GLU A 280 13.90 22.62 -9.61
CA GLU A 280 15.05 21.74 -9.37
C GLU A 280 16.10 21.85 -10.48
N GLU A 281 15.69 21.84 -11.75
CA GLU A 281 16.59 21.98 -12.90
C GLU A 281 17.26 23.35 -12.97
N GLU A 282 16.53 24.41 -12.60
CA GLU A 282 17.04 25.79 -12.54
C GLU A 282 17.83 26.09 -11.25
N GLY A 283 17.86 25.17 -10.28
CA GLY A 283 18.50 25.37 -8.98
C GLY A 283 17.82 26.43 -8.10
N ARG A 284 16.51 26.66 -8.29
CA ARG A 284 15.65 27.63 -7.60
C ARG A 284 14.79 26.99 -6.51
N THR A 285 15.37 26.02 -5.78
CA THR A 285 14.67 25.26 -4.73
C THR A 285 14.43 26.06 -3.45
N ASP A 286 14.92 27.29 -3.37
CA ASP A 286 14.67 28.26 -2.29
C ASP A 286 13.53 29.25 -2.63
N SER A 287 12.90 29.11 -3.80
CA SER A 287 11.83 30.01 -4.23
C SER A 287 10.48 29.66 -3.58
N GLN A 288 9.65 30.68 -3.34
CA GLN A 288 8.29 30.51 -2.81
C GLN A 288 7.46 29.57 -3.69
N GLU A 289 7.64 29.63 -5.01
CA GLU A 289 6.94 28.78 -5.96
C GLU A 289 7.30 27.28 -5.78
N TYR A 290 8.57 26.98 -5.45
CA TYR A 290 8.98 25.62 -5.11
C TYR A 290 8.42 25.20 -3.75
N GLU A 291 8.50 26.07 -2.73
CA GLU A 291 7.93 25.81 -1.39
C GLU A 291 6.43 25.50 -1.48
N ASP A 292 5.65 26.31 -2.21
CA ASP A 292 4.22 26.11 -2.42
C ASP A 292 3.93 24.77 -3.12
N ALA A 293 4.75 24.38 -4.09
CA ALA A 293 4.62 23.11 -4.80
C ALA A 293 5.00 21.90 -3.93
N VAL A 294 6.05 22.02 -3.10
CA VAL A 294 6.45 21.00 -2.11
C VAL A 294 5.34 20.79 -1.08
N MET A 295 4.68 21.87 -0.65
CA MET A 295 3.59 21.78 0.32
C MET A 295 2.41 20.92 -0.16
N VAL A 296 2.14 20.87 -1.47
CA VAL A 296 1.10 19.96 -2.02
C VAL A 296 1.47 18.49 -1.81
N PHE A 297 2.77 18.14 -1.89
CA PHE A 297 3.25 16.80 -1.52
C PHE A 297 3.15 16.58 -0.01
N TYR A 298 3.61 17.55 0.79
CA TYR A 298 3.66 17.42 2.24
C TYR A 298 2.26 17.26 2.86
N GLN A 299 1.25 17.96 2.35
CA GLN A 299 -0.15 17.82 2.78
C GLN A 299 -0.75 16.43 2.52
N ARG A 300 -0.15 15.64 1.62
CA ARG A 300 -0.64 14.29 1.28
C ARG A 300 0.16 13.21 1.98
N HIS A 301 1.47 13.38 2.05
CA HIS A 301 2.42 12.32 2.37
C HIS A 301 3.26 12.57 3.62
N VAL A 302 3.28 13.80 4.14
CA VAL A 302 4.02 14.15 5.37
C VAL A 302 3.07 14.35 6.54
N CYS A 303 2.11 15.27 6.40
CA CYS A 303 1.09 15.53 7.41
C CYS A 303 -0.22 15.88 6.73
N ARG A 304 -1.21 15.02 6.93
CA ARG A 304 -2.55 15.15 6.33
C ARG A 304 -3.49 16.02 7.14
N LEU A 305 -3.19 16.31 8.41
CA LEU A 305 -4.01 17.20 9.21
C LEU A 305 -4.05 18.60 8.58
N ASP A 306 -5.24 19.19 8.48
CA ASP A 306 -5.41 20.56 8.00
C ASP A 306 -6.36 21.33 8.94
N PRO A 307 -5.89 22.42 9.59
CA PRO A 307 -4.52 22.95 9.55
C PRO A 307 -3.50 22.00 10.19
N TRP A 308 -2.22 22.18 9.83
CA TRP A 308 -1.11 21.49 10.50
C TRP A 308 -1.13 21.77 12.01
N PRO A 309 -0.91 20.75 12.85
CA PRO A 309 -0.78 20.95 14.30
C PRO A 309 0.49 21.75 14.62
N GLU A 310 0.48 22.46 15.75
CA GLU A 310 1.57 23.35 16.16
C GLU A 310 2.92 22.61 16.24
N GLU A 311 2.91 21.34 16.64
CA GLU A 311 4.07 20.45 16.68
C GLU A 311 4.71 20.28 15.30
N ALA A 312 3.89 20.02 14.27
CA ALA A 312 4.38 19.90 12.91
C ALA A 312 4.92 21.24 12.43
N THR A 313 4.20 22.35 12.66
CA THR A 313 4.67 23.70 12.31
C THR A 313 6.02 24.02 12.96
N ARG A 314 6.18 23.80 14.27
CA ARG A 314 7.46 24.05 14.98
C ARG A 314 8.61 23.20 14.45
N THR A 315 8.34 21.94 14.07
CA THR A 315 9.35 21.07 13.46
C THR A 315 9.86 21.60 12.13
N PHE A 316 8.97 22.07 11.24
CA PHE A 316 9.38 22.63 9.96
C PHE A 316 9.98 24.03 10.07
N ASP A 317 9.49 24.86 11.01
CA ASP A 317 10.09 26.16 11.34
C ASP A 317 11.53 25.98 11.83
N ASN A 318 11.81 24.95 12.64
CA ASN A 318 13.16 24.66 13.10
C ASN A 318 14.13 24.34 11.94
N ILE A 319 13.67 23.58 10.93
CA ILE A 319 14.46 23.33 9.72
C ILE A 319 14.69 24.63 8.94
N LYS A 320 13.66 25.47 8.83
CA LYS A 320 13.72 26.74 8.10
C LYS A 320 14.64 27.76 8.77
N ASP A 321 14.61 27.82 10.10
CA ASP A 321 15.46 28.69 10.92
C ASP A 321 16.95 28.32 10.82
N ASP A 322 17.25 27.02 10.69
CA ASP A 322 18.61 26.55 10.45
C ASP A 322 18.69 25.27 9.61
N ALA A 323 18.69 25.47 8.28
CA ALA A 323 18.77 24.38 7.32
C ALA A 323 20.17 23.74 7.19
N THR A 324 21.12 24.06 8.09
CA THR A 324 22.51 23.60 8.02
C THR A 324 22.61 22.08 7.94
N VAL A 325 21.95 21.36 8.84
CA VAL A 325 22.02 19.89 8.87
C VAL A 325 21.16 19.30 7.76
N TYR A 326 19.92 19.77 7.62
CA TYR A 326 18.93 19.23 6.69
C TYR A 326 19.41 19.31 5.24
N GLU A 327 19.83 20.48 4.75
CA GLU A 327 20.30 20.62 3.36
C GLU A 327 21.62 19.89 3.11
N THR A 328 22.49 19.79 4.12
CA THR A 328 23.80 19.12 3.95
C THR A 328 23.64 17.60 3.83
N MET A 329 22.77 17.02 4.64
CA MET A 329 22.61 15.57 4.72
C MET A 329 21.52 15.04 3.80
N ASN A 330 20.37 15.73 3.73
CA ASN A 330 19.23 15.34 2.93
C ASN A 330 19.20 16.10 1.59
N GLY A 331 18.81 17.37 1.63
CA GLY A 331 18.53 18.18 0.44
C GLY A 331 17.45 19.22 0.70
N PRO A 332 16.97 19.93 -0.33
CA PRO A 332 15.95 20.98 -0.18
C PRO A 332 14.52 20.47 0.08
N SER A 333 14.24 19.17 -0.09
CA SER A 333 12.93 18.56 0.21
C SER A 333 13.04 17.06 0.47
N GLU A 334 11.99 16.46 1.03
CA GLU A 334 11.92 15.01 1.32
C GLU A 334 12.16 14.13 0.07
N PHE A 335 11.77 14.60 -1.12
CA PHE A 335 11.86 13.84 -2.37
C PHE A 335 13.01 14.26 -3.30
N TYR A 336 13.73 15.35 -2.98
CA TYR A 336 14.90 15.81 -3.73
C TYR A 336 16.18 15.68 -2.89
N VAL A 337 16.63 14.45 -2.71
CA VAL A 337 17.74 14.08 -1.83
C VAL A 337 19.09 14.17 -2.56
N VAL A 338 19.80 15.29 -2.40
CA VAL A 338 21.09 15.57 -3.05
C VAL A 338 22.29 15.57 -2.10
N GLY A 339 22.02 15.57 -0.80
CA GLY A 339 22.97 15.60 0.31
C GLY A 339 23.75 14.30 0.50
N SER A 340 24.46 14.19 1.62
CA SER A 340 25.34 13.05 1.90
C SER A 340 24.62 11.70 2.06
N LEU A 341 23.33 11.70 2.41
CA LEU A 341 22.55 10.48 2.64
C LEU A 341 22.02 9.80 1.38
N LYS A 342 22.13 10.42 0.20
CA LYS A 342 21.52 9.91 -1.06
C LYS A 342 21.91 8.49 -1.47
N THR A 343 23.00 7.95 -0.92
CA THR A 343 23.47 6.56 -1.18
C THR A 343 23.45 5.68 0.07
N TRP A 344 22.82 6.13 1.16
CA TRP A 344 22.73 5.35 2.39
C TRP A 344 21.80 4.14 2.18
N ASP A 345 22.23 2.95 2.63
CA ASP A 345 21.53 1.67 2.53
C ASP A 345 22.07 0.74 3.64
N ILE A 346 21.17 0.15 4.43
CA ILE A 346 21.52 -0.80 5.51
C ILE A 346 20.84 -2.15 5.36
N ARG A 347 20.17 -2.41 4.21
CA ARG A 347 19.28 -3.55 4.07
C ARG A 347 20.02 -4.86 4.34
N GLU A 348 21.23 -5.00 3.81
CA GLU A 348 22.03 -6.20 4.02
C GLU A 348 22.50 -6.36 5.47
N GLU A 349 22.84 -5.27 6.13
CA GLU A 349 23.37 -5.23 7.47
C GLU A 349 22.30 -5.49 8.54
N LEU A 350 21.01 -5.29 8.23
CA LEU A 350 19.89 -5.58 9.13
C LEU A 350 19.86 -7.03 9.61
N LYS A 351 20.47 -7.98 8.90
CA LYS A 351 20.64 -9.38 9.36
C LYS A 351 21.41 -9.52 10.68
N THR A 352 22.19 -8.50 11.05
CA THR A 352 22.91 -8.44 12.33
C THR A 352 21.99 -8.06 13.50
N VAL A 353 20.79 -7.55 13.23
CA VAL A 353 19.77 -7.31 14.23
C VAL A 353 19.10 -8.65 14.54
N THR A 354 19.49 -9.26 15.65
CA THR A 354 19.09 -10.61 16.05
C THR A 354 18.35 -10.61 17.37
N LYS A 355 17.80 -11.75 17.78
CA LYS A 355 17.23 -11.90 19.14
C LYS A 355 18.25 -11.58 20.25
N ALA A 356 19.55 -11.75 20.01
CA ALA A 356 20.57 -11.45 21.01
C ALA A 356 20.79 -9.95 21.18
N THR A 357 20.61 -9.18 20.11
CA THR A 357 20.97 -7.75 20.06
C THR A 357 19.73 -6.84 20.11
N CYS A 358 18.55 -7.41 19.85
CA CYS A 358 17.25 -6.79 20.05
C CYS A 358 16.26 -7.80 20.69
N PRO A 359 16.42 -8.11 22.00
CA PRO A 359 15.67 -9.17 22.68
C PRO A 359 14.16 -8.90 22.82
N GLY A 360 13.77 -7.63 22.91
CA GLY A 360 12.38 -7.15 22.88
C GLY A 360 11.76 -7.18 21.49
N GLY A 361 12.58 -7.28 20.44
CA GLY A 361 12.16 -7.31 19.04
C GLY A 361 12.09 -5.92 18.40
N LEU A 362 11.81 -5.93 17.09
CA LEU A 362 11.67 -4.75 16.26
C LEU A 362 10.18 -4.45 16.02
N LEU A 363 9.78 -3.19 16.18
CA LEU A 363 8.43 -2.70 15.85
C LEU A 363 8.54 -1.69 14.70
N ILE A 364 7.86 -1.96 13.59
CA ILE A 364 7.74 -1.05 12.45
C ILE A 364 6.39 -0.35 12.55
N LEU A 365 6.39 0.97 12.41
CA LEU A 365 5.23 1.84 12.42
C LEU A 365 5.28 2.69 11.14
N ASN A 366 4.26 2.68 10.28
CA ASN A 366 4.17 3.62 9.15
C ASN A 366 2.73 3.98 8.79
N GLY A 367 2.52 5.13 8.15
CA GLY A 367 1.22 5.52 7.62
C GLY A 367 0.88 4.83 6.29
N TYR A 368 -0.40 4.72 5.97
CA TYR A 368 -0.83 4.23 4.65
C TYR A 368 -0.49 5.25 3.54
N HIS A 369 -0.61 6.54 3.84
CA HIS A 369 -0.32 7.62 2.90
C HIS A 369 1.12 8.14 3.01
N ASP A 370 1.97 7.48 3.79
CA ASP A 370 3.31 7.90 4.16
C ASP A 370 4.24 7.98 2.93
N GLU A 371 5.15 8.94 2.90
CA GLU A 371 6.28 8.92 1.95
C GLU A 371 7.22 7.71 2.18
N ALA A 372 7.30 7.22 3.42
CA ALA A 372 7.89 5.93 3.80
C ALA A 372 6.91 4.77 3.48
N GLN A 373 6.61 4.57 2.20
CA GLN A 373 5.73 3.47 1.75
C GLN A 373 6.30 2.10 2.15
N ASP A 374 5.44 1.08 2.16
CA ASP A 374 5.78 -0.27 2.62
C ASP A 374 7.07 -0.82 1.96
N GLU A 375 7.27 -0.54 0.67
CA GLU A 375 8.46 -0.97 -0.07
C GLU A 375 9.78 -0.41 0.51
N THR A 376 9.74 0.77 1.14
CA THR A 376 10.92 1.39 1.77
C THR A 376 11.17 0.86 3.17
N CYS A 377 10.13 0.33 3.84
CA CYS A 377 10.19 -0.22 5.19
C CYS A 377 10.46 -1.74 5.21
N GLU A 378 10.19 -2.44 4.11
CA GLU A 378 10.14 -3.90 4.02
C GLU A 378 11.38 -4.60 4.59
N ALA A 379 12.58 -4.06 4.34
CA ALA A 379 13.82 -4.68 4.81
C ALA A 379 13.91 -4.77 6.34
N TYR A 380 13.27 -3.86 7.09
CA TYR A 380 13.16 -3.96 8.55
C TYR A 380 12.32 -5.15 9.00
N PHE A 381 11.42 -5.64 8.14
CA PHE A 381 10.58 -6.80 8.39
C PHE A 381 11.26 -8.11 8.00
N THR A 382 11.92 -8.13 6.84
CA THR A 382 12.40 -9.36 6.21
C THR A 382 13.81 -9.76 6.62
N ASN A 383 14.70 -8.81 6.91
CA ASN A 383 16.13 -9.09 7.06
C ASN A 383 16.58 -9.41 8.51
N PRO A 384 16.05 -8.77 9.57
CA PRO A 384 16.39 -9.12 10.95
C PRO A 384 15.97 -10.55 11.32
N SER A 385 16.73 -11.17 12.25
CA SER A 385 16.37 -12.48 12.84
C SER A 385 15.77 -12.37 14.25
N CYS A 386 15.53 -11.14 14.71
CA CYS A 386 14.75 -10.88 15.93
C CYS A 386 13.24 -11.01 15.65
N ARG A 387 12.41 -10.92 16.70
CA ARG A 387 10.95 -10.86 16.51
C ARG A 387 10.61 -9.51 15.90
N VAL A 388 9.91 -9.49 14.77
CA VAL A 388 9.42 -8.25 14.16
C VAL A 388 7.89 -8.17 14.25
N LYS A 389 7.37 -6.97 14.50
CA LYS A 389 5.94 -6.62 14.37
C LYS A 389 5.85 -5.38 13.51
N TRP A 390 4.88 -5.35 12.58
CA TRP A 390 4.61 -4.18 11.76
C TRP A 390 3.17 -3.73 11.99
N VAL A 391 2.97 -2.43 12.25
CA VAL A 391 1.66 -1.78 12.38
C VAL A 391 1.57 -0.64 11.37
N ARG A 392 0.54 -0.68 10.53
CA ARG A 392 0.24 0.39 9.57
C ARG A 392 -0.97 1.22 10.03
N PHE A 393 -0.87 2.54 9.95
CA PHE A 393 -1.90 3.51 10.35
C PHE A 393 -2.70 3.94 9.12
N ALA A 394 -4.00 3.65 9.10
CA ALA A 394 -4.80 3.64 7.88
C ALA A 394 -5.14 5.05 7.37
N LEU A 395 -5.19 6.06 8.25
CA LEU A 395 -5.53 7.45 7.92
C LEU A 395 -4.31 8.37 7.92
N SER A 396 -3.17 7.84 8.32
CA SER A 396 -1.95 8.59 8.57
C SER A 396 -0.99 8.56 7.38
N SER A 397 -0.08 9.52 7.39
CA SER A 397 1.09 9.65 6.54
C SER A 397 2.38 9.65 7.42
N HIS A 398 3.38 10.45 7.10
CA HIS A 398 4.71 10.42 7.74
C HIS A 398 4.74 10.86 9.22
N LEU A 399 3.75 11.64 9.64
CA LEU A 399 3.57 12.10 11.02
C LEU A 399 2.45 11.33 11.73
N SER A 400 2.44 10.01 11.57
CA SER A 400 1.45 9.08 12.17
C SER A 400 1.24 9.28 13.68
N GLN A 401 2.27 9.72 14.41
CA GLN A 401 2.18 10.02 15.84
C GLN A 401 1.32 11.25 16.15
N LEU A 402 1.21 12.20 15.22
CA LEU A 402 0.33 13.37 15.31
C LEU A 402 -1.05 13.08 14.70
N GLU A 403 -1.11 12.28 13.65
CA GLU A 403 -2.33 12.00 12.89
C GLU A 403 -3.26 10.98 13.57
N GLU A 404 -2.72 9.88 14.11
CA GLU A 404 -3.47 8.86 14.85
C GLU A 404 -2.89 8.67 16.26
N THR A 405 -2.71 9.76 17.02
CA THR A 405 -1.99 9.81 18.31
C THR A 405 -2.35 8.68 19.28
N GLU A 406 -3.64 8.46 19.55
CA GLU A 406 -4.08 7.44 20.52
C GLU A 406 -3.74 6.03 20.06
N ARG A 407 -3.93 5.74 18.77
CA ARG A 407 -3.60 4.44 18.18
C ARG A 407 -2.08 4.23 18.16
N TYR A 408 -1.32 5.29 17.86
CA TYR A 408 0.14 5.27 17.83
C TYR A 408 0.70 4.94 19.22
N CYS A 409 0.24 5.66 20.25
CA CYS A 409 0.68 5.42 21.63
C CYS A 409 0.30 4.02 22.11
N LYS A 410 -0.91 3.53 21.78
CA LYS A 410 -1.33 2.16 22.10
C LYS A 410 -0.45 1.10 21.43
N ALA A 411 -0.11 1.28 20.15
CA ALA A 411 0.76 0.37 19.41
C ALA A 411 2.17 0.31 20.02
N LEU A 412 2.67 1.45 20.51
CA LEU A 412 3.98 1.59 21.11
C LEU A 412 4.07 1.01 22.53
N GLY A 413 3.07 1.28 23.39
CA GLY A 413 3.10 0.97 24.83
C GLY A 413 2.63 -0.43 25.24
N THR A 414 1.96 -1.20 24.37
CA THR A 414 1.48 -2.56 24.72
C THR A 414 2.64 -3.55 24.92
N PRO A 415 2.80 -4.20 26.09
CA PRO A 415 3.84 -5.20 26.33
C PRO A 415 3.67 -6.42 25.42
N GLN A 416 4.75 -6.83 24.76
CA GLN A 416 4.66 -7.90 23.76
C GLN A 416 4.53 -9.32 24.34
N GLU A 417 4.55 -9.47 25.67
CA GLU A 417 4.25 -10.71 26.40
C GLU A 417 2.75 -10.91 26.68
N GLU A 418 1.96 -9.84 26.85
CA GLU A 418 0.50 -9.96 27.07
C GLU A 418 -0.25 -10.43 25.81
N ALA A 419 0.35 -10.24 24.63
CA ALA A 419 -0.14 -10.85 23.39
C ALA A 419 -0.07 -12.40 23.40
N ASN A 420 0.64 -13.03 24.36
CA ASN A 420 0.87 -14.48 24.41
C ASN A 420 0.08 -15.23 25.51
N ASN A 421 -0.54 -14.56 26.47
CA ASN A 421 -1.26 -15.26 27.55
C ASN A 421 -2.53 -16.00 27.10
N HIS A 422 -3.01 -15.75 25.87
CA HIS A 422 -4.07 -16.56 25.26
C HIS A 422 -3.60 -17.95 24.79
N LYS A 423 -2.28 -18.19 24.71
CA LYS A 423 -1.70 -19.44 24.17
C LYS A 423 -1.33 -20.45 25.25
N ALA A 424 -1.08 -20.00 26.48
CA ALA A 424 -0.69 -20.87 27.61
C ALA A 424 -1.89 -21.62 28.21
N GLU A 425 -3.08 -21.03 28.18
CA GLU A 425 -4.32 -21.66 28.67
C GLU A 425 -4.79 -22.83 27.78
N LEU A 426 -4.37 -22.86 26.51
CA LEU A 426 -4.65 -23.94 25.56
C LEU A 426 -3.71 -25.16 25.72
N LEU A 427 -2.57 -25.01 26.39
CA LEU A 427 -1.57 -26.07 26.53
C LEU A 427 -1.81 -26.98 27.75
N SER A 428 -2.58 -26.53 28.74
CA SER A 428 -3.00 -27.35 29.89
C SER A 428 -4.00 -28.44 29.51
N TYR A 429 -4.76 -28.28 28.43
CA TYR A 429 -5.67 -29.30 27.89
C TYR A 429 -4.98 -30.49 27.21
N ARG A 430 -3.71 -30.35 26.79
CA ARG A 430 -2.99 -31.42 26.06
C ARG A 430 -2.41 -32.52 26.95
N ARG A 431 -2.36 -32.31 28.28
CA ARG A 431 -1.70 -33.25 29.20
C ARG A 431 -2.59 -34.39 29.72
N ILE A 432 -3.89 -34.35 29.45
CA ILE A 432 -4.84 -35.40 29.86
C ILE A 432 -4.95 -36.54 28.82
N ARG A 433 -4.46 -36.32 27.59
CA ARG A 433 -4.66 -37.26 26.48
C ARG A 433 -3.57 -38.32 26.26
N SER A 434 -2.48 -38.32 27.05
CA SER A 434 -1.33 -39.21 26.84
C SER A 434 -1.30 -40.47 27.72
N LEU A 435 -2.43 -40.89 28.29
CA LEU A 435 -2.50 -42.04 29.21
C LEU A 435 -3.29 -43.26 28.67
N GLU A 436 -3.78 -43.25 27.44
CA GLU A 436 -4.68 -44.33 26.93
C GLU A 436 -4.20 -45.11 25.69
N GLU A 437 -2.92 -45.02 25.28
CA GLU A 437 -2.40 -45.80 24.13
C GLU A 437 -1.40 -46.92 24.50
N GLU A 438 -1.60 -47.61 25.63
CA GLU A 438 -0.74 -48.74 26.04
C GLU A 438 -1.40 -50.14 25.99
N LEU A 439 -2.49 -50.34 25.24
CA LEU A 439 -3.19 -51.64 25.19
C LEU A 439 -3.49 -52.19 23.78
N LEU A 440 -2.45 -52.78 23.16
CA LEU A 440 -2.43 -54.06 22.38
C LEU A 440 -3.21 -54.18 21.03
N PRO A 441 -2.95 -55.20 20.15
CA PRO A 441 -1.84 -56.18 20.10
C PRO A 441 -1.15 -56.38 18.72
N ARG A 442 0.06 -56.97 18.80
CA ARG A 442 0.94 -57.46 17.71
C ARG A 442 0.42 -58.73 16.99
N ARG A 443 0.84 -58.96 15.72
CA ARG A 443 1.28 -60.27 15.14
C ARG A 443 2.00 -60.09 13.78
N ARG A 444 3.35 -60.22 13.73
CA ARG A 444 4.24 -61.30 13.16
C ARG A 444 4.35 -61.33 11.61
N ARG A 445 5.44 -60.82 10.98
CA ARG A 445 6.75 -61.44 10.51
C ARG A 445 6.58 -62.77 9.73
N ILE A 446 7.29 -63.12 8.63
CA ILE A 446 8.76 -63.25 8.35
C ILE A 446 9.04 -63.43 6.79
N PRO A 447 10.24 -63.78 6.21
CA PRO A 447 11.25 -62.89 5.57
C PRO A 447 11.87 -63.29 4.17
N ALA A 448 12.88 -62.49 3.74
CA ALA A 448 14.12 -62.83 2.98
C ALA A 448 13.98 -63.01 1.44
N ARG A 449 14.94 -62.69 0.53
CA ARG A 449 16.42 -62.53 0.56
C ARG A 449 16.95 -62.12 -0.86
N PHE A 450 18.20 -61.62 -0.94
CA PHE A 450 19.21 -61.69 -2.06
C PHE A 450 19.02 -60.77 -3.31
N VAL A 451 20.02 -60.23 -4.07
CA VAL A 451 21.48 -60.45 -4.39
C VAL A 451 22.03 -59.11 -5.02
N ILE A 452 23.16 -58.50 -4.61
CA ILE A 452 24.58 -58.51 -5.11
C ILE A 452 24.99 -57.52 -6.27
N MET A 453 26.16 -56.85 -6.05
CA MET A 453 27.18 -56.25 -6.96
C MET A 453 26.89 -54.92 -7.69
N LYS A 454 27.84 -54.04 -8.00
CA LYS A 454 29.22 -53.62 -7.58
C LYS A 454 29.64 -52.58 -8.62
N ALA A 455 30.31 -51.48 -8.21
CA ALA A 455 31.44 -50.79 -8.87
C ALA A 455 31.51 -49.34 -8.32
N THR A 456 32.46 -48.94 -7.44
CA THR A 456 33.87 -48.52 -7.69
C THR A 456 33.99 -47.48 -8.82
N PHE A 457 34.49 -46.26 -8.64
CA PHE A 457 35.79 -45.86 -8.06
C PHE A 457 35.82 -44.40 -7.55
N SER A 458 36.83 -44.17 -6.71
CA SER A 458 37.11 -43.02 -5.84
C SER A 458 37.54 -41.70 -6.50
N ALA A 459 37.40 -40.66 -5.67
CA ALA A 459 37.87 -39.29 -5.74
C ALA A 459 39.40 -39.08 -5.70
N ALA A 460 39.83 -37.86 -6.10
CA ALA A 460 40.88 -37.01 -5.47
C ALA A 460 41.09 -35.78 -6.40
N ALA A 461 40.90 -34.51 -6.01
CA ALA A 461 41.54 -33.68 -4.98
C ALA A 461 42.43 -32.57 -5.59
N ALA A 462 42.13 -31.31 -5.19
CA ALA A 462 43.05 -30.20 -4.85
C ALA A 462 43.90 -29.54 -5.97
N LEU A 463 44.30 -28.26 -5.95
CA LEU A 463 44.47 -27.26 -4.89
C LEU A 463 44.57 -25.81 -5.50
N ALA A 464 44.38 -24.82 -4.63
CA ALA A 464 44.53 -23.34 -4.69
C ALA A 464 45.69 -22.68 -5.48
N ALA A 465 45.50 -21.40 -5.91
CA ALA A 465 46.26 -20.20 -5.43
C ALA A 465 46.00 -18.87 -6.23
N THR A 466 45.29 -17.94 -5.58
CA THR A 466 45.53 -16.48 -5.32
C THR A 466 46.15 -15.46 -6.34
N PHE A 467 45.35 -14.38 -6.61
CA PHE A 467 45.60 -12.90 -6.61
C PHE A 467 46.78 -12.28 -7.44
N SER A 468 46.74 -11.09 -8.11
CA SER A 468 45.95 -9.85 -7.91
C SER A 468 46.17 -8.77 -9.03
N LEU A 469 45.09 -8.05 -9.39
CA LEU A 469 44.95 -6.61 -9.77
C LEU A 469 45.61 -6.05 -11.06
N ALA A 470 44.85 -5.52 -12.02
CA ALA A 470 44.41 -4.09 -12.06
C ALA A 470 43.52 -3.76 -13.28
N SER A 471 42.68 -2.77 -13.05
CA SER A 471 41.54 -2.21 -13.79
C SER A 471 41.76 -1.72 -15.23
N ALA A 472 40.79 -2.03 -16.09
CA ALA A 472 40.29 -1.13 -17.12
C ALA A 472 38.75 -1.06 -16.99
N ALA A 473 38.24 0.17 -17.05
CA ALA A 473 36.85 0.54 -16.87
C ALA A 473 35.90 -0.24 -17.79
N ASN A 474 34.81 -0.76 -17.23
CA ASN A 474 33.56 -1.00 -17.95
C ASN A 474 32.42 -0.54 -17.04
N SER A 475 31.54 0.27 -17.62
CA SER A 475 30.27 0.77 -17.08
C SER A 475 29.52 -0.27 -16.25
N ILE A 476 28.97 0.13 -15.10
CA ILE A 476 27.92 -0.63 -14.42
C ILE A 476 26.74 -0.74 -15.42
N PRO A 477 26.20 -1.94 -15.70
CA PRO A 477 25.20 -2.12 -16.74
C PRO A 477 23.88 -1.45 -16.36
N THR A 478 23.39 -0.56 -17.22
CA THR A 478 22.02 -0.05 -17.16
C THR A 478 21.09 -1.05 -17.83
N CYS A 479 20.04 -1.49 -17.12
CA CYS A 479 18.98 -2.30 -17.71
C CYS A 479 17.98 -1.38 -18.41
N GLY A 480 17.66 -1.70 -19.65
CA GLY A 480 16.73 -0.98 -20.52
C GLY A 480 16.34 -1.88 -21.68
N ALA A 481 15.37 -1.45 -22.50
CA ALA A 481 14.67 -2.28 -23.50
C ALA A 481 15.54 -3.08 -24.51
N ASN A 482 16.87 -2.88 -24.55
CA ASN A 482 17.80 -3.54 -25.48
C ASN A 482 19.01 -4.22 -24.81
N SER A 483 18.97 -4.64 -23.53
CA SER A 483 20.12 -5.32 -22.88
C SER A 483 19.70 -6.36 -21.82
N GLN A 484 20.20 -7.60 -21.94
CA GLN A 484 19.91 -8.72 -21.02
C GLN A 484 20.81 -8.74 -19.77
N CYS A 485 20.24 -9.25 -18.67
CA CYS A 485 20.88 -9.38 -17.36
C CYS A 485 21.93 -10.50 -17.25
N PRO A 486 22.90 -10.38 -16.31
CA PRO A 486 23.79 -11.47 -15.92
C PRO A 486 23.04 -12.62 -15.22
N SER A 487 23.55 -13.84 -15.37
CA SER A 487 22.94 -15.12 -15.00
C SER A 487 22.76 -15.41 -13.49
N ASP A 488 23.18 -14.50 -12.62
CA ASP A 488 23.52 -14.81 -11.23
C ASP A 488 22.94 -13.82 -10.20
N THR A 489 21.95 -13.00 -10.57
CA THR A 489 21.23 -12.12 -9.62
C THR A 489 19.75 -11.93 -10.00
N PRO A 490 18.78 -12.24 -9.11
CA PRO A 490 17.38 -11.89 -9.33
C PRO A 490 17.22 -10.40 -9.07
N CYS A 491 16.82 -9.66 -10.10
CA CYS A 491 16.65 -8.22 -10.00
C CYS A 491 15.20 -7.88 -9.60
N CYS A 492 14.97 -7.21 -8.47
CA CYS A 492 13.63 -6.75 -8.07
C CYS A 492 13.17 -5.45 -8.77
N SER A 493 13.76 -5.14 -9.92
CA SER A 493 13.19 -4.26 -10.95
C SER A 493 13.05 -4.97 -12.30
N HIS A 494 13.17 -6.29 -12.32
CA HIS A 494 13.03 -7.14 -13.50
C HIS A 494 11.88 -8.09 -13.27
N HIS A 495 10.68 -7.54 -13.23
CA HIS A 495 9.55 -8.35 -13.61
C HIS A 495 9.12 -7.91 -14.99
N ASP A 496 9.67 -8.59 -15.99
CA ASP A 496 9.05 -8.58 -17.30
C ASP A 496 7.72 -9.35 -17.21
N LEU A 497 6.89 -9.29 -18.25
CA LEU A 497 5.56 -9.91 -18.22
C LEU A 497 5.58 -11.42 -17.97
N GLN A 498 6.74 -12.07 -18.16
CA GLN A 498 6.93 -13.50 -17.93
C GLN A 498 7.19 -13.82 -16.46
N SER A 499 7.38 -12.83 -15.59
CA SER A 499 7.48 -13.08 -14.14
C SER A 499 6.17 -13.57 -13.53
N CYS A 500 5.04 -13.26 -14.17
CA CYS A 500 3.77 -13.93 -13.93
C CYS A 500 3.69 -15.20 -14.78
N VAL A 501 3.17 -16.29 -14.22
CA VAL A 501 2.82 -17.46 -15.05
C VAL A 501 1.68 -17.11 -16.00
N ALA A 502 1.71 -17.70 -17.20
CA ALA A 502 0.62 -17.53 -18.15
C ALA A 502 -0.68 -18.11 -17.59
N ALA A 503 -1.80 -17.51 -17.98
CA ALA A 503 -3.14 -17.87 -17.50
C ALA A 503 -3.72 -19.03 -18.33
N PRO A 504 -4.25 -20.12 -17.76
CA PRO A 504 -4.90 -21.19 -18.52
C PRO A 504 -6.05 -20.64 -19.39
N THR A 505 -6.07 -21.03 -20.68
CA THR A 505 -7.09 -20.56 -21.63
C THR A 505 -8.49 -21.02 -21.27
N CYS A 506 -9.49 -20.33 -21.81
CA CYS A 506 -10.90 -20.64 -21.57
C CYS A 506 -11.26 -22.07 -21.96
N GLN A 507 -12.09 -22.71 -21.14
CA GLN A 507 -12.68 -24.01 -21.41
C GLN A 507 -14.20 -23.95 -21.26
N SER A 508 -14.93 -24.24 -22.34
CA SER A 508 -16.39 -24.31 -22.28
C SER A 508 -16.82 -25.55 -21.49
N ALA A 509 -17.65 -25.36 -20.47
CA ALA A 509 -18.13 -26.43 -19.61
C ALA A 509 -19.36 -26.01 -18.81
N ASP A 510 -20.14 -27.01 -18.39
CA ASP A 510 -21.22 -26.89 -17.42
C ASP A 510 -20.73 -27.44 -16.07
N TYR A 511 -20.31 -26.56 -15.18
CA TYR A 511 -19.80 -26.90 -13.85
C TYR A 511 -20.95 -27.04 -12.86
N LYS A 512 -21.22 -28.28 -12.43
CA LYS A 512 -22.12 -28.55 -11.31
C LYS A 512 -21.35 -28.31 -10.00
N LEU A 513 -21.81 -27.36 -9.19
CA LEU A 513 -21.20 -27.04 -7.91
C LEU A 513 -21.90 -27.83 -6.81
N ASN A 514 -21.79 -29.15 -6.82
CA ASN A 514 -22.49 -30.02 -5.89
C ASN A 514 -21.58 -30.96 -5.07
N SER A 515 -20.26 -30.85 -5.25
CA SER A 515 -19.23 -31.44 -4.40
C SER A 515 -18.01 -30.51 -4.31
N LEU A 516 -17.10 -30.78 -3.36
CA LEU A 516 -15.82 -30.07 -3.24
C LEU A 516 -14.65 -30.82 -3.90
N ASP A 517 -14.91 -31.93 -4.61
CA ASP A 517 -13.85 -32.77 -5.21
C ASP A 517 -13.04 -32.03 -6.27
N ASP A 518 -13.65 -31.00 -6.87
CA ASP A 518 -13.11 -30.18 -7.94
C ASP A 518 -12.75 -28.76 -7.46
N VAL A 519 -12.66 -28.59 -6.13
CA VAL A 519 -12.30 -27.33 -5.46
C VAL A 519 -11.00 -27.53 -4.69
N GLN A 520 -9.98 -26.76 -5.05
CA GLN A 520 -8.69 -26.78 -4.36
C GLN A 520 -8.53 -25.52 -3.50
N ALA A 521 -7.91 -25.61 -2.32
CA ALA A 521 -7.59 -24.41 -1.55
C ALA A 521 -6.49 -23.58 -2.25
N ASN A 522 -6.63 -22.26 -2.24
CA ASN A 522 -5.65 -21.34 -2.82
C ASN A 522 -4.23 -21.53 -2.25
N THR A 523 -4.12 -21.93 -0.98
CA THR A 523 -2.85 -22.20 -0.31
C THR A 523 -2.10 -23.45 -0.79
N VAL A 524 -2.68 -24.22 -1.72
CA VAL A 524 -2.04 -25.41 -2.31
C VAL A 524 -2.13 -25.48 -3.83
N TYR A 525 -2.90 -24.60 -4.46
CA TYR A 525 -3.00 -24.53 -5.92
C TYR A 525 -1.75 -23.88 -6.51
N LEU A 526 -1.17 -24.46 -7.57
CA LEU A 526 0.08 -23.98 -8.19
C LEU A 526 -0.08 -23.68 -9.69
N GLY A 527 -1.31 -23.51 -10.18
CA GLY A 527 -1.57 -23.14 -11.58
C GLY A 527 -1.85 -24.30 -12.55
N ASP A 528 -1.95 -25.53 -12.05
CA ASP A 528 -2.37 -26.69 -12.85
C ASP A 528 -3.90 -26.79 -12.89
N ALA A 529 -4.50 -26.21 -13.92
CA ALA A 529 -5.96 -26.22 -14.12
C ALA A 529 -6.55 -27.62 -14.38
N SER A 530 -5.71 -28.65 -14.65
CA SER A 530 -6.21 -30.02 -14.81
C SER A 530 -6.53 -30.71 -13.47
N LYS A 531 -6.06 -30.16 -12.34
CA LYS A 531 -6.27 -30.73 -11.00
C LYS A 531 -7.57 -30.29 -10.34
N ALA A 532 -8.08 -29.11 -10.69
CA ALA A 532 -9.31 -28.54 -10.17
C ALA A 532 -9.82 -27.47 -11.13
N ASN A 533 -11.14 -27.37 -11.29
CA ASN A 533 -11.76 -26.25 -12.01
C ASN A 533 -11.91 -25.01 -11.13
N TRP A 534 -11.86 -25.17 -9.81
CA TRP A 534 -12.10 -24.08 -8.86
C TRP A 534 -11.03 -24.01 -7.78
N VAL A 535 -10.72 -22.78 -7.39
CA VAL A 535 -9.83 -22.46 -6.27
C VAL A 535 -10.63 -21.70 -5.23
N SER A 536 -10.55 -22.12 -3.97
CA SER A 536 -11.26 -21.47 -2.87
C SER A 536 -10.31 -20.79 -1.90
N SER A 537 -10.78 -19.67 -1.36
CA SER A 537 -10.39 -19.18 -0.04
C SER A 537 -11.64 -19.11 0.85
N GLY A 538 -11.46 -19.21 2.16
CA GLY A 538 -12.60 -19.38 3.08
C GLY A 538 -13.04 -20.84 3.19
N THR A 539 -14.31 -21.07 3.49
CA THR A 539 -14.84 -22.42 3.79
C THR A 539 -16.12 -22.67 3.01
N PRO A 540 -16.04 -23.10 1.74
CA PRO A 540 -17.21 -23.55 1.03
C PRO A 540 -17.76 -24.85 1.66
N VAL A 541 -19.07 -25.04 1.62
CA VAL A 541 -19.73 -26.22 2.22
C VAL A 541 -20.70 -26.85 1.22
N VAL A 542 -20.69 -28.17 1.08
CA VAL A 542 -21.68 -28.87 0.24
C VAL A 542 -23.06 -28.85 0.92
N TYR A 543 -24.08 -28.46 0.18
CA TYR A 543 -25.47 -28.46 0.62
C TYR A 543 -26.30 -29.49 -0.15
N GLN A 544 -26.81 -30.48 0.56
CA GLN A 544 -27.69 -31.54 0.05
C GLN A 544 -27.20 -32.28 -1.21
N ASN A 545 -25.90 -32.23 -1.51
CA ASN A 545 -25.31 -32.74 -2.76
C ASN A 545 -25.89 -32.13 -4.04
N ASP A 546 -26.47 -30.92 -3.94
CA ASP A 546 -27.06 -30.19 -5.07
C ASP A 546 -26.41 -28.82 -5.30
N ALA A 547 -25.72 -28.27 -4.28
CA ALA A 547 -25.10 -26.95 -4.36
C ALA A 547 -23.90 -26.81 -3.41
N ILE A 548 -23.11 -25.75 -3.60
CA ILE A 548 -22.09 -25.26 -2.67
C ILE A 548 -22.61 -23.99 -1.99
N LEU A 549 -22.43 -23.92 -0.68
CA LEU A 549 -22.59 -22.70 0.10
C LEU A 549 -21.27 -21.94 0.11
N LEU A 550 -21.33 -20.67 -0.28
CA LEU A 550 -20.33 -19.69 0.10
C LEU A 550 -20.65 -19.27 1.53
N THR A 551 -19.73 -19.45 2.48
CA THR A 551 -19.99 -19.16 3.90
C THR A 551 -19.22 -17.93 4.39
N MET A 552 -19.80 -17.24 5.37
CA MET A 552 -19.18 -16.07 6.00
C MET A 552 -19.49 -16.06 7.49
N ALA A 553 -18.52 -16.50 8.29
CA ALA A 553 -18.59 -16.56 9.74
C ALA A 553 -17.93 -15.31 10.37
N PRO A 554 -18.21 -15.01 11.66
CA PRO A 554 -17.54 -13.92 12.36
C PRO A 554 -16.00 -14.04 12.30
N ASN A 555 -15.32 -12.91 12.13
CA ASN A 555 -13.85 -12.81 12.02
C ASN A 555 -13.24 -13.49 10.79
N THR A 556 -14.02 -13.71 9.72
CA THR A 556 -13.51 -14.13 8.42
C THR A 556 -13.77 -13.06 7.35
N VAL A 557 -13.08 -13.16 6.21
CA VAL A 557 -13.39 -12.39 4.98
C VAL A 557 -14.50 -13.03 4.14
N GLY A 558 -15.13 -14.08 4.65
CA GLY A 558 -16.08 -14.87 3.89
C GLY A 558 -15.41 -15.92 2.99
N THR A 559 -16.08 -16.25 1.89
CA THR A 559 -15.65 -17.30 0.95
C THR A 559 -15.54 -16.71 -0.45
N LEU A 560 -14.43 -17.01 -1.13
CA LEU A 560 -14.20 -16.69 -2.53
C LEU A 560 -13.90 -17.97 -3.30
N LEU A 561 -14.65 -18.25 -4.35
CA LEU A 561 -14.45 -19.36 -5.27
C LEU A 561 -14.09 -18.81 -6.65
N MET A 562 -12.93 -19.16 -7.20
CA MET A 562 -12.40 -18.64 -8.46
C MET A 562 -12.18 -19.74 -9.48
N SER A 563 -12.46 -19.50 -10.75
CA SER A 563 -12.15 -20.46 -11.82
C SER A 563 -10.64 -20.59 -12.05
N THR A 564 -10.16 -21.79 -12.37
CA THR A 564 -8.76 -22.00 -12.75
C THR A 564 -8.46 -21.57 -14.19
N HIS A 565 -9.44 -21.74 -15.07
CA HIS A 565 -9.44 -21.24 -16.45
C HIS A 565 -9.92 -19.80 -16.52
N TYR A 566 -9.25 -18.98 -17.34
CA TYR A 566 -9.62 -17.59 -17.61
C TYR A 566 -10.55 -17.53 -18.82
N VAL A 567 -11.47 -16.59 -18.84
CA VAL A 567 -12.36 -16.28 -19.96
C VAL A 567 -11.93 -14.94 -20.55
N TRP A 568 -11.60 -14.90 -21.85
CA TRP A 568 -11.31 -13.64 -22.53
C TRP A 568 -12.57 -13.03 -23.15
N TYR A 569 -13.40 -13.84 -23.79
CA TYR A 569 -14.76 -13.50 -24.19
C TYR A 569 -15.61 -14.77 -24.11
N GLY A 570 -16.90 -14.62 -23.85
CA GLY A 570 -17.78 -15.75 -23.68
C GLY A 570 -19.10 -15.40 -23.01
N GLN A 571 -19.96 -16.41 -22.92
CA GLN A 571 -21.17 -16.36 -22.12
C GLN A 571 -20.95 -17.16 -20.84
N ILE A 572 -21.07 -16.48 -19.70
CA ILE A 572 -20.86 -17.05 -18.37
C ILE A 572 -22.17 -16.91 -17.61
N SER A 573 -22.70 -18.03 -17.10
CA SER A 573 -23.93 -18.02 -16.29
C SER A 573 -23.71 -18.66 -14.94
N ALA A 574 -24.16 -18.02 -13.86
CA ALA A 574 -24.19 -18.58 -12.51
C ALA A 574 -25.63 -18.75 -12.04
N THR A 575 -25.99 -19.94 -11.59
CA THR A 575 -27.30 -20.22 -10.98
C THR A 575 -27.16 -20.26 -9.47
N MET A 576 -27.75 -19.28 -8.78
CA MET A 576 -27.49 -19.03 -7.37
C MET A 576 -28.64 -18.34 -6.62
N THR A 577 -28.57 -18.40 -5.29
CA THR A 577 -29.28 -17.50 -4.36
C THR A 577 -28.26 -16.69 -3.57
N THR A 578 -28.69 -15.55 -3.04
CA THR A 578 -27.83 -14.61 -2.31
C THR A 578 -28.02 -14.70 -0.80
N SER A 579 -27.14 -14.05 -0.05
CA SER A 579 -27.33 -13.81 1.38
C SER A 579 -28.12 -12.53 1.66
N GLN A 580 -28.45 -12.30 2.94
CA GLN A 580 -29.17 -11.10 3.40
C GLN A 580 -28.65 -10.59 4.74
N GLY A 581 -28.87 -9.31 5.00
CA GLY A 581 -28.41 -8.58 6.18
C GLY A 581 -27.57 -7.36 5.82
N ALA A 582 -27.56 -6.36 6.70
CA ALA A 582 -26.66 -5.22 6.60
C ALA A 582 -25.20 -5.69 6.55
N GLY A 583 -24.40 -5.08 5.68
CA GLY A 583 -22.97 -5.37 5.56
C GLY A 583 -22.63 -6.69 4.85
N VAL A 584 -23.61 -7.47 4.41
CA VAL A 584 -23.42 -8.78 3.78
C VAL A 584 -23.58 -8.63 2.27
N VAL A 585 -22.55 -8.96 1.48
CA VAL A 585 -22.59 -8.84 0.02
C VAL A 585 -22.26 -10.17 -0.63
N THR A 586 -23.12 -10.58 -1.56
CA THR A 586 -22.85 -11.70 -2.47
C THR A 586 -22.40 -11.13 -3.81
N ALA A 587 -21.44 -11.76 -4.48
CA ALA A 587 -20.92 -11.29 -5.77
C ALA A 587 -20.70 -12.45 -6.76
N PHE A 588 -20.97 -12.18 -8.04
CA PHE A 588 -20.59 -12.98 -9.20
C PHE A 588 -19.88 -12.06 -10.19
N ILE A 589 -18.57 -12.20 -10.30
CA ILE A 589 -17.72 -11.25 -10.99
C ILE A 589 -16.78 -11.92 -11.99
N MET A 590 -16.36 -11.16 -13.00
CA MET A 590 -15.19 -11.46 -13.81
C MET A 590 -14.07 -10.52 -13.39
N MET A 591 -12.85 -11.01 -13.16
CA MET A 591 -11.70 -10.18 -12.78
C MET A 591 -10.42 -10.62 -13.49
N SER A 592 -9.71 -9.69 -14.13
CA SER A 592 -8.42 -9.95 -14.78
C SER A 592 -7.21 -9.62 -13.90
N ASP A 593 -6.04 -10.14 -14.27
CA ASP A 593 -4.77 -9.83 -13.58
C ASP A 593 -4.34 -8.36 -13.74
N VAL A 594 -4.91 -7.66 -14.73
CA VAL A 594 -4.74 -6.22 -14.93
C VAL A 594 -5.91 -5.40 -14.41
N GLN A 595 -6.84 -6.04 -13.67
CA GLN A 595 -7.98 -5.42 -12.98
C GLN A 595 -9.11 -4.90 -13.88
N ASP A 596 -9.30 -5.49 -15.07
CA ASP A 596 -10.62 -5.39 -15.71
C ASP A 596 -11.64 -6.19 -14.90
N GLU A 597 -12.83 -5.62 -14.71
CA GLU A 597 -13.85 -6.18 -13.84
C GLU A 597 -15.26 -6.07 -14.46
N ILE A 598 -16.09 -7.10 -14.28
CA ILE A 598 -17.50 -7.15 -14.70
C ILE A 598 -18.31 -7.77 -13.57
N ASP A 599 -19.33 -7.06 -13.10
CA ASP A 599 -19.99 -7.40 -11.84
C ASP A 599 -21.46 -7.74 -11.98
N PHE A 600 -21.87 -8.76 -11.22
CA PHE A 600 -23.15 -8.82 -10.52
C PHE A 600 -22.89 -8.77 -9.01
N GLU A 601 -23.40 -7.74 -8.33
CA GLU A 601 -23.34 -7.63 -6.87
C GLU A 601 -24.74 -7.59 -6.25
N PHE A 602 -24.86 -8.15 -5.05
CA PHE A 602 -26.11 -8.28 -4.32
C PHE A 602 -25.91 -7.78 -2.90
N VAL A 603 -26.41 -6.57 -2.63
CA VAL A 603 -26.40 -5.97 -1.31
C VAL A 603 -27.46 -6.64 -0.44
N GLY A 604 -27.07 -7.18 0.71
CA GLY A 604 -27.94 -8.01 1.56
C GLY A 604 -29.17 -7.31 2.15
N VAL A 605 -29.31 -5.99 1.99
CA VAL A 605 -30.52 -5.23 2.35
C VAL A 605 -31.43 -4.93 1.15
N GLU A 606 -30.99 -5.25 -0.08
CA GLU A 606 -31.70 -5.00 -1.34
C GLU A 606 -32.07 -6.32 -2.04
N LEU A 607 -33.12 -7.00 -1.54
CA LEU A 607 -33.41 -8.38 -1.95
C LEU A 607 -34.03 -8.53 -3.35
N GLU A 608 -34.42 -7.44 -4.01
CA GLU A 608 -35.10 -7.44 -5.32
C GLU A 608 -34.28 -6.73 -6.40
N VAL A 609 -32.98 -6.54 -6.14
CA VAL A 609 -32.05 -5.84 -7.01
C VAL A 609 -30.76 -6.64 -7.15
N ALA A 610 -30.32 -6.81 -8.39
CA ALA A 610 -28.94 -7.17 -8.71
C ALA A 610 -28.25 -5.91 -9.24
N GLN A 611 -27.10 -5.54 -8.70
CA GLN A 611 -26.33 -4.40 -9.20
C GLN A 611 -25.37 -4.89 -10.27
N SER A 612 -25.38 -4.24 -11.44
CA SER A 612 -24.41 -4.50 -12.50
C SER A 612 -23.38 -3.39 -12.54
N ASN A 613 -22.11 -3.74 -12.67
CA ASN A 613 -21.03 -2.75 -12.75
C ASN A 613 -19.88 -3.26 -13.63
N TYR A 614 -18.95 -2.37 -13.97
CA TYR A 614 -17.72 -2.74 -14.65
C TYR A 614 -16.61 -1.72 -14.40
N TYR A 615 -15.37 -2.20 -14.39
CA TYR A 615 -14.17 -1.37 -14.28
C TYR A 615 -13.15 -1.73 -15.37
N PHE A 616 -12.40 -0.72 -15.80
CA PHE A 616 -11.31 -0.88 -16.76
C PHE A 616 -9.98 -0.70 -16.03
N GLN A 617 -9.16 -1.74 -16.01
CA GLN A 617 -7.83 -1.76 -15.39
C GLN A 617 -7.73 -1.15 -13.99
N GLY A 618 -8.69 -1.44 -13.12
CA GLY A 618 -8.73 -0.98 -11.74
C GLY A 618 -9.10 0.50 -11.57
N ILE A 619 -9.40 1.19 -12.68
CA ILE A 619 -9.93 2.56 -12.64
C ILE A 619 -11.38 2.48 -12.19
N THR A 620 -11.62 2.98 -10.99
CA THR A 620 -12.94 3.03 -10.38
C THR A 620 -13.77 4.19 -10.92
N ASP A 621 -14.93 3.84 -11.46
CA ASP A 621 -15.96 4.78 -11.88
C ASP A 621 -17.31 4.32 -11.30
N TYR A 622 -17.67 4.89 -10.15
CA TYR A 622 -18.92 4.57 -9.45
C TYR A 622 -20.18 4.97 -10.25
N GLY A 623 -20.05 5.72 -11.34
CA GLY A 623 -21.16 6.04 -12.24
C GLY A 623 -21.61 4.87 -13.12
N ASN A 624 -20.80 3.82 -13.22
CA ASN A 624 -21.09 2.65 -14.06
C ASN A 624 -22.12 1.69 -13.43
N GLU A 625 -22.38 1.79 -12.13
CA GLU A 625 -23.33 0.93 -11.44
C GLU A 625 -24.75 1.15 -11.98
N GLN A 626 -25.48 0.06 -12.26
CA GLN A 626 -26.89 0.10 -12.64
C GLN A 626 -27.68 -1.00 -11.93
N PRO A 627 -28.79 -0.66 -11.25
CA PRO A 627 -29.65 -1.64 -10.62
C PRO A 627 -30.50 -2.39 -11.66
N LEU A 628 -30.56 -3.70 -11.52
CA LEU A 628 -31.33 -4.61 -12.37
C LEU A 628 -32.41 -5.28 -11.51
N ASN A 629 -33.68 -5.03 -11.86
CA ASN A 629 -34.80 -5.58 -11.10
C ASN A 629 -34.88 -7.11 -11.25
N VAL A 630 -35.07 -7.78 -10.13
CA VAL A 630 -35.22 -9.24 -10.03
C VAL A 630 -36.19 -9.57 -8.90
N SER A 631 -36.82 -10.76 -8.91
CA SER A 631 -37.57 -11.20 -7.74
C SER A 631 -36.62 -11.53 -6.58
N ASN A 632 -37.19 -11.74 -5.38
CA ASN A 632 -36.41 -11.94 -4.16
C ASN A 632 -35.22 -12.92 -4.35
N THR A 633 -33.99 -12.42 -4.28
CA THR A 633 -32.75 -13.13 -4.63
C THR A 633 -32.31 -14.17 -3.58
N VAL A 634 -32.89 -14.09 -2.38
CA VAL A 634 -32.63 -15.02 -1.27
C VAL A 634 -33.59 -16.21 -1.34
N GLN A 635 -34.86 -15.92 -1.64
CA GLN A 635 -35.93 -16.93 -1.66
C GLN A 635 -36.00 -17.69 -2.99
N ASN A 636 -35.65 -17.03 -4.09
CA ASN A 636 -35.73 -17.60 -5.43
C ASN A 636 -34.34 -17.82 -5.99
N THR A 637 -34.14 -18.97 -6.63
CA THR A 637 -32.95 -19.23 -7.43
C THR A 637 -33.08 -18.55 -8.78
N HIS A 638 -32.03 -17.84 -9.17
CA HIS A 638 -31.94 -17.12 -10.43
C HIS A 638 -30.70 -17.55 -11.20
N THR A 639 -30.78 -17.44 -12.53
CA THR A 639 -29.61 -17.57 -13.41
C THR A 639 -29.18 -16.19 -13.87
N TYR A 640 -27.99 -15.77 -13.46
CA TYR A 640 -27.36 -14.52 -13.86
C TYR A 640 -26.36 -14.80 -14.97
N THR A 641 -26.47 -14.10 -16.09
CA THR A 641 -25.65 -14.34 -17.28
C THR A 641 -24.92 -13.07 -17.70
N ILE A 642 -23.61 -13.19 -17.86
CA ILE A 642 -22.73 -12.23 -18.50
C ILE A 642 -22.44 -12.75 -19.92
N ASP A 643 -22.93 -12.05 -20.95
CA ASP A 643 -22.58 -12.31 -22.35
C ASP A 643 -21.60 -11.23 -22.81
N TRP A 644 -20.32 -11.59 -22.82
CA TRP A 644 -19.21 -10.68 -23.02
C TRP A 644 -18.53 -10.93 -24.37
N GLN A 645 -18.59 -9.93 -25.24
CA GLN A 645 -18.05 -9.94 -26.59
C GLN A 645 -17.06 -8.76 -26.76
N PRO A 646 -16.24 -8.75 -27.83
CA PRO A 646 -15.30 -7.66 -28.07
C PRO A 646 -15.93 -6.27 -28.13
N ASP A 647 -17.15 -6.17 -28.67
CA ASP A 647 -17.80 -4.87 -28.91
C ASP A 647 -19.03 -4.62 -28.02
N SER A 648 -19.47 -5.63 -27.25
CA SER A 648 -20.66 -5.51 -26.40
C SER A 648 -20.63 -6.45 -25.19
N LEU A 649 -21.19 -5.97 -24.08
CA LEU A 649 -21.33 -6.71 -22.83
C LEU A 649 -22.79 -6.65 -22.38
N THR A 650 -23.42 -7.80 -22.19
CA THR A 650 -24.83 -7.90 -21.79
C THR A 650 -25.00 -8.65 -20.48
N TRP A 651 -25.72 -8.05 -19.54
CA TRP A 651 -26.19 -8.68 -18.31
C TRP A 651 -27.64 -9.14 -18.49
N SER A 652 -27.87 -10.43 -18.24
CA SER A 652 -29.20 -11.05 -18.28
C SER A 652 -29.52 -11.75 -16.97
N ILE A 653 -30.81 -11.77 -16.61
CA ILE A 653 -31.33 -12.54 -15.48
C ILE A 653 -32.47 -13.42 -16.00
N ASP A 654 -32.42 -14.72 -15.71
CA ASP A 654 -33.37 -15.73 -16.16
C ASP A 654 -33.62 -15.71 -17.67
N GLY A 655 -32.54 -15.50 -18.44
CA GLY A 655 -32.57 -15.42 -19.90
C GLY A 655 -33.11 -14.11 -20.48
N LYS A 656 -33.47 -13.13 -19.64
CA LYS A 656 -33.89 -11.80 -20.08
C LYS A 656 -32.72 -10.82 -20.00
N ALA A 657 -32.31 -10.26 -21.13
CA ALA A 657 -31.34 -9.17 -21.17
C ALA A 657 -31.90 -7.91 -20.49
N LEU A 658 -31.17 -7.40 -19.49
CA LEU A 658 -31.58 -6.23 -18.70
C LEU A 658 -30.66 -5.03 -18.93
N ARG A 659 -29.39 -5.25 -19.27
CA ARG A 659 -28.43 -4.20 -19.60
C ARG A 659 -27.50 -4.66 -20.71
N THR A 660 -27.22 -3.77 -21.66
CA THR A 660 -26.17 -3.95 -22.66
C THR A 660 -25.29 -2.70 -22.69
N LEU A 661 -23.99 -2.88 -22.59
CA LEU A 661 -22.95 -1.87 -22.77
C LEU A 661 -22.29 -2.09 -24.12
N ASN A 662 -22.23 -1.07 -24.98
CA ASN A 662 -21.42 -1.14 -26.20
C ASN A 662 -20.03 -0.57 -25.90
N ARG A 663 -18.97 -1.21 -26.42
CA ARG A 663 -17.60 -0.72 -26.27
C ARG A 663 -17.44 0.72 -26.74
N ASN A 664 -18.13 1.11 -27.81
CA ASN A 664 -18.06 2.48 -28.33
C ASN A 664 -18.56 3.53 -27.33
N ASP A 665 -19.45 3.15 -26.40
CA ASP A 665 -20.00 4.05 -25.38
C ASP A 665 -19.01 4.29 -24.23
N THR A 666 -17.90 3.54 -24.17
CA THR A 666 -16.86 3.68 -23.13
C THR A 666 -15.64 4.47 -23.57
N TRP A 667 -15.72 5.18 -24.71
CA TRP A 667 -14.61 6.01 -25.18
C TRP A 667 -14.27 7.12 -24.19
N ASN A 668 -13.06 7.08 -23.65
CA ASN A 668 -12.54 8.12 -22.79
C ASN A 668 -11.63 9.07 -23.59
N SER A 669 -12.12 10.30 -23.79
CA SER A 669 -11.39 11.32 -24.56
C SER A 669 -10.10 11.81 -23.89
N ASN A 670 -9.94 11.64 -22.57
CA ASN A 670 -8.72 12.04 -21.86
C ASN A 670 -7.60 11.01 -22.08
N THR A 671 -7.93 9.73 -22.00
CA THR A 671 -6.95 8.65 -22.17
C THR A 671 -6.83 8.16 -23.62
N GLN A 672 -7.68 8.66 -24.53
CA GLN A 672 -7.76 8.22 -25.93
C GLN A 672 -7.90 6.70 -26.05
N ASN A 673 -8.67 6.09 -25.14
CA ASN A 673 -8.87 4.64 -25.07
C ASN A 673 -10.32 4.32 -24.68
N TYR A 674 -10.78 3.12 -25.03
CA TYR A 674 -12.06 2.60 -24.58
C TYR A 674 -11.89 1.98 -23.19
N HIS A 675 -12.57 2.53 -22.20
CA HIS A 675 -12.62 1.99 -20.84
C HIS A 675 -13.63 0.83 -20.79
N TYR A 676 -13.40 -0.16 -21.63
CA TYR A 676 -14.21 -1.38 -21.75
C TYR A 676 -13.40 -2.57 -21.22
N PRO A 677 -13.96 -3.42 -20.36
CA PRO A 677 -13.29 -4.65 -19.93
C PRO A 677 -12.93 -5.51 -21.13
N GLN A 678 -11.66 -5.85 -21.29
CA GLN A 678 -11.15 -6.41 -22.55
C GLN A 678 -9.99 -7.41 -22.39
N SER A 679 -9.67 -7.83 -21.16
CA SER A 679 -8.54 -8.70 -20.83
C SER A 679 -8.97 -10.02 -20.14
N PRO A 680 -8.30 -11.17 -20.41
CA PRO A 680 -8.66 -12.47 -19.84
C PRO A 680 -8.90 -12.41 -18.33
N SER A 681 -10.06 -12.89 -17.91
CA SER A 681 -10.57 -12.75 -16.55
C SER A 681 -10.98 -14.08 -15.94
N ARG A 682 -10.79 -14.25 -14.63
CA ARG A 682 -11.35 -15.36 -13.87
C ARG A 682 -12.80 -15.09 -13.49
N ILE A 683 -13.60 -16.14 -13.46
CA ILE A 683 -14.90 -16.13 -12.80
C ILE A 683 -14.66 -16.17 -11.31
N GLN A 684 -15.26 -15.26 -10.55
CA GLN A 684 -15.24 -15.30 -9.09
C GLN A 684 -16.63 -15.23 -8.49
N LEU A 685 -16.89 -16.10 -7.53
CA LEU A 685 -18.12 -16.17 -6.74
C LEU A 685 -17.76 -15.90 -5.29
N SER A 686 -18.34 -14.86 -4.69
CA SER A 686 -17.95 -14.40 -3.36
C SER A 686 -19.16 -14.18 -2.45
N LEU A 687 -18.97 -14.45 -1.16
CA LEU A 687 -19.78 -13.90 -0.07
C LEU A 687 -18.80 -13.23 0.88
N TRP A 688 -18.93 -11.92 1.08
CA TRP A 688 -17.94 -11.15 1.82
C TRP A 688 -18.58 -10.07 2.71
N PRO A 689 -17.91 -9.69 3.81
CA PRO A 689 -18.46 -8.76 4.78
C PRO A 689 -18.10 -7.32 4.40
N ALA A 690 -18.84 -6.73 3.46
CA ALA A 690 -18.66 -5.33 3.07
C ALA A 690 -18.83 -4.35 4.25
N GLY A 691 -19.68 -4.70 5.22
CA GLY A 691 -19.89 -3.96 6.46
C GLY A 691 -18.92 -4.29 7.59
N LEU A 692 -17.65 -4.60 7.31
CA LEU A 692 -16.63 -4.59 8.36
C LEU A 692 -16.25 -3.16 8.72
N GLN A 693 -16.00 -2.90 10.01
CA GLN A 693 -15.53 -1.60 10.48
C GLN A 693 -14.17 -1.19 9.86
N SER A 694 -13.39 -2.17 9.39
CA SER A 694 -12.13 -1.95 8.69
C SER A 694 -12.28 -1.50 7.23
N ASN A 695 -13.46 -1.67 6.63
CA ASN A 695 -13.69 -1.32 5.23
C ASN A 695 -14.01 0.17 5.10
N GLY A 696 -13.87 0.72 3.89
CA GLY A 696 -14.17 2.13 3.62
C GLY A 696 -15.61 2.48 4.01
N ALA A 697 -15.81 3.66 4.62
CA ALA A 697 -17.12 4.08 5.11
C ALA A 697 -18.19 4.11 3.99
N GLY A 698 -17.80 4.44 2.76
CA GLY A 698 -18.66 4.36 1.58
C GLY A 698 -19.14 2.94 1.28
N THR A 699 -18.22 1.96 1.30
CA THR A 699 -18.54 0.52 1.15
C THR A 699 -19.46 0.03 2.26
N VAL A 700 -19.20 0.41 3.52
CA VAL A 700 -20.05 0.04 4.66
C VAL A 700 -21.46 0.64 4.50
N ALA A 701 -21.54 1.90 4.09
CA ALA A 701 -22.82 2.59 3.89
C ALA A 701 -23.62 1.98 2.72
N TRP A 702 -22.96 1.74 1.58
CA TRP A 702 -23.53 1.07 0.42
C TRP A 702 -24.07 -0.32 0.76
N ALA A 703 -23.34 -1.09 1.58
CA ALA A 703 -23.78 -2.41 2.03
C ALA A 703 -24.93 -2.39 3.07
N GLY A 704 -25.48 -1.21 3.39
CA GLY A 704 -26.57 -1.05 4.36
C GLY A 704 -26.13 -0.99 5.83
N GLY A 705 -24.84 -0.82 6.10
CA GLY A 705 -24.26 -0.68 7.45
C GLY A 705 -23.31 -1.81 7.84
N LEU A 706 -22.99 -1.89 9.14
CA LEU A 706 -22.12 -2.93 9.67
C LEU A 706 -22.80 -4.30 9.67
N VAL A 707 -22.00 -5.37 9.55
CA VAL A 707 -22.50 -6.74 9.69
C VAL A 707 -23.02 -6.99 11.10
N ASP A 708 -24.28 -7.43 11.21
CA ASP A 708 -24.86 -7.89 12.47
C ASP A 708 -24.56 -9.39 12.68
N TRP A 709 -23.44 -9.69 13.33
CA TRP A 709 -23.05 -11.07 13.63
C TRP A 709 -23.97 -11.82 14.61
N ASN A 710 -25.03 -11.19 15.13
CA ASN A 710 -26.08 -11.86 15.91
C ASN A 710 -27.44 -11.88 15.17
N SER A 711 -27.44 -11.60 13.88
CA SER A 711 -28.64 -11.55 13.06
C SER A 711 -29.34 -12.90 12.99
N GLN A 712 -30.68 -12.87 12.91
CA GLN A 712 -31.50 -14.05 12.62
C GLN A 712 -31.17 -14.73 11.29
N TYR A 713 -30.51 -14.01 10.37
CA TYR A 713 -30.11 -14.54 9.07
C TYR A 713 -28.82 -15.35 9.11
N MET A 714 -28.06 -15.24 10.21
CA MET A 714 -26.86 -16.04 10.43
C MET A 714 -27.27 -17.43 10.97
N LEU A 715 -27.35 -18.41 10.07
CA LEU A 715 -27.73 -19.78 10.42
C LEU A 715 -26.48 -20.63 10.65
N ASN A 716 -26.50 -21.49 11.68
CA ASN A 716 -25.39 -22.38 12.00
C ASN A 716 -24.02 -21.68 12.21
N GLY A 717 -24.05 -20.41 12.63
CA GLY A 717 -22.83 -19.63 12.93
C GLY A 717 -22.20 -18.92 11.73
N TYR A 718 -22.86 -18.88 10.57
CA TYR A 718 -22.40 -18.15 9.39
C TYR A 718 -23.56 -17.60 8.55
N TYR A 719 -23.29 -16.55 7.79
CA TYR A 719 -24.09 -16.18 6.62
C TYR A 719 -23.74 -17.09 5.45
N TYR A 720 -24.70 -17.30 4.54
CA TYR A 720 -24.45 -18.09 3.36
C TYR A 720 -25.15 -17.56 2.12
N ALA A 721 -24.57 -17.86 0.96
CA ALA A 721 -25.16 -17.79 -0.37
C ALA A 721 -24.98 -19.16 -1.04
N LEU A 722 -25.88 -19.56 -1.93
CA LEU A 722 -25.88 -20.88 -2.54
C LEU A 722 -25.60 -20.76 -4.03
N VAL A 723 -24.64 -21.53 -4.55
CA VAL A 723 -24.38 -21.64 -5.99
C VAL A 723 -24.48 -23.10 -6.41
N SER A 724 -25.35 -23.41 -7.37
CA SER A 724 -25.58 -24.78 -7.84
C SER A 724 -24.87 -25.10 -9.15
N GLU A 725 -24.69 -24.10 -10.01
CA GLU A 725 -24.14 -24.31 -11.35
C GLU A 725 -23.45 -23.05 -11.87
N VAL A 726 -22.34 -23.25 -12.59
CA VAL A 726 -21.74 -22.25 -13.47
C VAL A 726 -21.62 -22.85 -14.87
N LYS A 727 -22.10 -22.13 -15.88
CA LYS A 727 -21.95 -22.51 -17.29
C LYS A 727 -21.05 -21.51 -17.99
N VAL A 728 -20.10 -22.04 -18.77
CA VAL A 728 -19.16 -21.23 -19.55
C VAL A 728 -19.23 -21.67 -20.99
N GLN A 729 -19.51 -20.73 -21.88
CA GLN A 729 -19.32 -20.87 -23.32
C GLN A 729 -18.24 -19.87 -23.74
N CYS A 730 -17.04 -20.36 -24.01
CA CYS A 730 -15.96 -19.55 -24.54
C CYS A 730 -16.28 -19.09 -25.97
N TYR A 731 -15.99 -17.84 -26.28
CA TYR A 731 -16.00 -17.32 -27.64
C TYR A 731 -14.59 -17.32 -28.21
N ASP A 732 -14.52 -17.30 -29.55
CA ASP A 732 -13.26 -17.14 -30.24
C ASP A 732 -12.66 -15.76 -29.91
N PRO A 733 -11.33 -15.67 -29.73
CA PRO A 733 -10.64 -14.38 -29.70
C PRO A 733 -11.00 -13.52 -30.92
N PRO A 734 -11.02 -12.18 -30.78
CA PRO A 734 -11.30 -11.31 -31.91
C PRO A 734 -10.33 -11.54 -33.09
N SER A 735 -10.74 -11.18 -34.30
CA SER A 735 -9.92 -11.41 -35.50
C SER A 735 -8.71 -10.46 -35.54
N GLY A 736 -7.51 -10.98 -35.86
CA GLY A 736 -6.27 -10.21 -35.98
C GLY A 736 -5.30 -10.33 -34.79
N PHE A 737 -5.66 -11.13 -33.79
CA PHE A 737 -4.86 -11.42 -32.60
C PHE A 737 -4.07 -12.71 -32.83
N SER A 738 -2.84 -12.80 -32.31
CA SER A 738 -1.88 -13.85 -32.72
C SER A 738 -2.32 -15.26 -32.30
N ASN A 739 -2.95 -15.97 -33.24
CA ASN A 739 -3.36 -17.38 -33.14
C ASN A 739 -2.22 -18.37 -33.43
N ASN A 740 -0.99 -17.89 -33.61
CA ASN A 740 0.13 -18.69 -34.09
C ASN A 740 1.08 -19.21 -32.98
N HIS A 741 0.81 -18.93 -31.70
CA HIS A 741 1.70 -19.36 -30.59
C HIS A 741 1.15 -20.53 -29.74
N GLY A 742 -0.06 -21.01 -30.02
CA GLY A 742 -0.70 -22.10 -29.27
C GLY A 742 -2.06 -21.71 -28.71
N SER A 743 -2.67 -22.61 -27.93
CA SER A 743 -4.04 -22.44 -27.44
C SER A 743 -4.23 -22.82 -25.97
N LYS A 744 -3.14 -22.99 -25.21
CA LYS A 744 -3.18 -23.49 -23.81
C LYS A 744 -3.18 -22.38 -22.77
N ALA A 745 -2.56 -21.24 -23.07
CA ALA A 745 -2.41 -20.16 -22.10
C ALA A 745 -2.59 -18.77 -22.73
N TYR A 746 -3.16 -17.84 -21.98
CA TYR A 746 -3.12 -16.40 -22.26
C TYR A 746 -1.90 -15.78 -21.57
N TYR A 747 -1.28 -14.79 -22.23
CA TYR A 747 -0.25 -13.95 -21.64
C TYR A 747 -0.28 -12.57 -22.29
N TYR A 748 0.37 -11.60 -21.66
CA TYR A 748 0.50 -10.25 -22.21
C TYR A 748 1.85 -10.10 -22.91
N ASP A 749 1.85 -9.51 -24.10
CA ASP A 749 3.06 -9.21 -24.87
C ASP A 749 3.67 -7.85 -24.54
N ASN A 750 2.90 -6.96 -23.91
CA ASN A 750 3.34 -5.69 -23.37
C ASN A 750 2.57 -5.29 -22.10
N SER A 751 3.12 -4.34 -21.35
CA SER A 751 2.61 -3.95 -20.04
C SER A 751 1.36 -3.08 -20.05
N TYR A 752 0.83 -2.74 -21.23
CA TYR A 752 -0.38 -1.93 -21.33
C TYR A 752 -1.65 -2.75 -21.06
N GLY A 753 -1.61 -4.08 -21.21
CA GLY A 753 -2.66 -4.98 -20.72
C GLY A 753 -4.02 -4.82 -21.39
N THR A 754 -4.08 -4.25 -22.60
CA THR A 754 -5.30 -4.12 -23.40
C THR A 754 -5.48 -5.31 -24.34
N ASN A 755 -6.65 -5.41 -24.99
CA ASN A 755 -6.96 -6.58 -25.81
C ASN A 755 -5.90 -6.86 -26.88
N ASP A 756 -5.33 -5.83 -27.51
CA ASP A 756 -4.32 -5.89 -28.57
C ASP A 756 -2.95 -6.37 -28.09
N THR A 757 -2.82 -6.57 -26.78
CA THR A 757 -1.60 -7.01 -26.10
C THR A 757 -1.73 -8.42 -25.53
N VAL A 758 -2.95 -8.99 -25.58
CA VAL A 758 -3.23 -10.35 -25.14
C VAL A 758 -2.89 -11.33 -26.27
N ALA A 759 -2.07 -12.32 -25.94
CA ALA A 759 -1.66 -13.38 -26.86
C ALA A 759 -2.01 -14.77 -26.30
N THR A 760 -2.19 -15.74 -27.21
CA THR A 760 -2.43 -17.15 -26.87
C THR A 760 -1.23 -18.01 -27.20
N GLY A 761 -0.75 -18.79 -26.23
CA GLY A 761 0.48 -19.58 -26.32
C GLY A 761 0.33 -21.03 -25.84
N ASN A 762 1.46 -21.73 -25.80
CA ASN A 762 1.64 -23.01 -25.12
C ASN A 762 2.50 -22.87 -23.84
N ASN A 763 2.58 -21.66 -23.28
CA ASN A 763 3.34 -21.34 -22.07
C ASN A 763 2.88 -22.21 -20.89
N SER A 764 3.80 -22.47 -19.96
CA SER A 764 3.44 -23.13 -18.70
C SER A 764 2.53 -22.22 -17.88
N THR A 765 1.49 -22.81 -17.32
CA THR A 765 0.61 -22.15 -16.33
C THR A 765 0.96 -22.58 -14.91
N GLU A 766 1.89 -23.54 -14.77
CA GLU A 766 2.18 -24.24 -13.53
C GLU A 766 3.49 -23.78 -12.89
N LEU A 767 3.47 -23.69 -11.56
CA LEU A 767 4.61 -23.49 -10.68
C LEU A 767 4.96 -24.79 -9.94
N ALA A 768 6.24 -25.04 -9.72
CA ALA A 768 6.71 -26.20 -8.95
C ALA A 768 6.61 -25.99 -7.44
N SER A 769 6.52 -24.75 -6.96
CA SER A 769 6.24 -24.39 -5.57
C SER A 769 5.81 -22.91 -5.45
N PHE A 770 5.31 -22.50 -4.29
CA PHE A 770 5.04 -21.09 -3.98
C PHE A 770 6.27 -20.19 -3.92
N PHE A 771 7.48 -20.76 -4.04
CA PHE A 771 8.73 -20.01 -4.19
C PHE A 771 9.14 -19.81 -5.65
N ALA A 772 8.41 -20.40 -6.60
CA ALA A 772 8.65 -20.24 -8.02
C ALA A 772 7.94 -18.99 -8.57
N THR A 773 8.51 -18.43 -9.63
CA THR A 773 7.93 -17.33 -10.41
C THR A 773 7.72 -17.79 -11.85
N GLY A 774 7.03 -17.02 -12.69
CA GLY A 774 6.93 -17.34 -14.12
C GLY A 774 8.28 -17.38 -14.83
N ASP A 775 9.28 -16.61 -14.36
CA ASP A 775 10.66 -16.67 -14.88
C ASP A 775 11.36 -17.97 -14.51
N ASN A 776 11.01 -18.54 -13.36
CA ASN A 776 11.64 -19.72 -12.79
C ASN A 776 10.59 -20.72 -12.28
N PRO A 777 9.74 -21.27 -13.17
CA PRO A 777 8.56 -22.01 -12.76
C PRO A 777 8.90 -23.36 -12.12
N SER A 778 10.14 -23.84 -12.27
CA SER A 778 10.61 -25.11 -11.72
C SER A 778 11.20 -25.02 -10.30
N VAL A 779 11.30 -23.83 -9.71
CA VAL A 779 11.88 -23.66 -8.38
C VAL A 779 11.04 -24.38 -7.33
N ASN A 780 11.66 -25.34 -6.65
CA ASN A 780 11.07 -26.03 -5.52
C ASN A 780 12.16 -26.32 -4.47
N PRO A 781 12.31 -25.47 -3.44
CA PRO A 781 13.32 -25.66 -2.41
C PRO A 781 13.09 -26.90 -1.53
N ASN A 782 11.92 -27.55 -1.65
CA ASN A 782 11.55 -28.77 -0.94
C ASN A 782 11.60 -30.03 -1.82
N ALA A 783 11.95 -29.92 -3.11
CA ALA A 783 12.20 -31.10 -3.94
C ALA A 783 13.42 -31.84 -3.37
N ALA A 784 13.24 -33.09 -2.97
CA ALA A 784 14.22 -33.85 -2.20
C ALA A 784 15.63 -33.78 -2.79
N ALA A 785 16.51 -32.99 -2.15
CA ALA A 785 17.93 -33.18 -2.26
C ALA A 785 18.24 -34.56 -1.68
N SER A 786 18.68 -35.47 -2.55
CA SER A 786 19.47 -36.62 -2.14
C SER A 786 20.68 -36.12 -1.34
N GLY A 787 20.58 -36.13 -0.01
CA GLY A 787 21.72 -36.05 0.91
C GLY A 787 21.81 -34.80 1.78
N THR A 788 21.50 -35.00 3.07
CA THR A 788 21.98 -34.29 4.28
C THR A 788 21.40 -32.90 4.64
N ALA A 789 20.64 -32.94 5.76
CA ALA A 789 20.22 -31.88 6.68
C ALA A 789 19.23 -30.80 6.17
N VAL A 790 17.97 -30.93 6.63
CA VAL A 790 16.86 -29.98 6.42
C VAL A 790 16.69 -29.10 7.67
N PRO A 791 16.70 -27.75 7.56
CA PRO A 791 16.03 -26.89 8.54
C PRO A 791 14.53 -26.82 8.22
N LYS A 792 13.69 -27.08 9.23
CA LYS A 792 12.23 -26.91 9.11
C LYS A 792 11.88 -25.42 9.04
N ASN A 793 11.51 -24.93 7.86
CA ASN A 793 10.85 -23.64 7.69
C ASN A 793 9.35 -23.78 7.92
N SER A 794 8.80 -22.97 8.82
CA SER A 794 7.37 -22.81 9.09
C SER A 794 6.82 -21.59 8.35
N ALA A 795 7.07 -21.50 7.04
CA ALA A 795 6.40 -20.52 6.19
C ALA A 795 4.98 -21.02 5.88
N THR A 796 3.97 -20.23 6.22
CA THR A 796 2.65 -20.31 5.58
C THR A 796 2.83 -20.00 4.10
N PRO A 797 2.26 -20.79 3.17
CA PRO A 797 2.38 -20.49 1.75
C PRO A 797 1.76 -19.13 1.42
N GLU A 798 2.48 -18.30 0.66
CA GLU A 798 1.95 -17.14 -0.06
C GLU A 798 0.79 -17.57 -0.97
N THR A 799 -0.12 -16.65 -1.27
CA THR A 799 -1.22 -16.88 -2.22
C THR A 799 -0.71 -16.90 -3.67
N VAL A 800 -1.44 -17.61 -4.55
CA VAL A 800 -1.11 -17.67 -5.98
C VAL A 800 -1.17 -16.27 -6.61
N PRO A 801 -0.23 -15.90 -7.50
CA PRO A 801 -0.35 -14.68 -8.32
C PRO A 801 -1.71 -14.59 -9.02
N GLY A 802 -2.35 -13.42 -8.98
CA GLY A 802 -3.73 -13.22 -9.49
C GLY A 802 -4.84 -13.65 -8.53
N VAL A 803 -4.51 -14.05 -7.29
CA VAL A 803 -5.47 -14.32 -6.20
C VAL A 803 -5.23 -13.33 -5.07
N SER A 804 -5.90 -12.17 -5.12
CA SER A 804 -5.99 -11.23 -4.00
C SER A 804 -7.33 -11.40 -3.27
N GLY A 805 -7.33 -11.36 -1.93
CA GLY A 805 -8.57 -11.29 -1.13
C GLY A 805 -8.89 -12.48 -0.20
N GLY A 806 -8.05 -13.51 -0.10
CA GLY A 806 -8.40 -14.73 0.65
C GLY A 806 -7.43 -15.09 1.78
N GLY A 807 -7.49 -14.40 2.92
CA GLY A 807 -6.71 -14.78 4.10
C GLY A 807 -7.13 -16.13 4.67
N ALA A 808 -6.20 -17.07 4.79
CA ALA A 808 -6.44 -18.39 5.38
C ALA A 808 -6.52 -18.31 6.92
N ALA A 809 -7.70 -18.60 7.49
CA ALA A 809 -7.82 -19.06 8.87
C ALA A 809 -7.67 -20.60 8.89
N GLY A 810 -6.84 -21.12 9.79
CA GLY A 810 -6.39 -22.51 9.82
C GLY A 810 -7.53 -23.53 9.86
N ILE A 811 -7.51 -24.46 8.89
CA ILE A 811 -8.41 -25.62 8.85
C ILE A 811 -7.93 -26.66 9.87
N GLY A 812 -8.48 -26.60 11.08
CA GLY A 812 -8.60 -27.77 11.96
C GLY A 812 -9.92 -28.47 11.62
N GLY A 813 -9.84 -29.56 10.86
CA GLY A 813 -11.02 -30.24 10.28
C GLY A 813 -11.91 -31.00 11.26
N THR A 814 -13.08 -31.43 10.80
CA THR A 814 -13.41 -32.87 10.65
C THR A 814 -14.79 -33.08 10.03
N ASP A 815 -14.83 -34.12 9.19
CA ASP A 815 -15.98 -34.73 8.56
C ASP A 815 -17.15 -35.00 9.51
N SER A 816 -18.35 -34.69 9.03
CA SER A 816 -19.60 -35.16 9.62
C SER A 816 -19.96 -36.54 9.07
N SER A 817 -20.02 -37.54 9.94
CA SER A 817 -20.90 -38.70 9.77
C SER A 817 -21.63 -38.97 11.09
N GLY A 818 -22.95 -39.16 11.03
CA GLY A 818 -23.70 -39.83 12.09
C GLY A 818 -24.94 -39.12 12.64
N ASN A 819 -26.09 -39.62 12.26
CA ASN A 819 -27.43 -39.24 12.69
C ASN A 819 -27.82 -39.86 14.06
N ALA A 820 -28.72 -39.17 14.77
CA ALA A 820 -29.77 -39.65 15.70
C ALA A 820 -29.48 -40.32 17.08
N GLN A 821 -29.95 -39.61 18.12
CA GLN A 821 -31.00 -39.96 19.12
C GLN A 821 -30.69 -40.34 20.60
N SER A 822 -31.40 -39.59 21.49
CA SER A 822 -31.90 -39.87 22.86
C SER A 822 -30.91 -39.83 24.04
N GLY A 823 -31.20 -39.24 25.21
CA GLY A 823 -32.36 -38.49 25.72
C GLY A 823 -32.19 -38.06 27.20
N THR A 824 -32.95 -37.02 27.57
CA THR A 824 -33.49 -36.62 28.91
C THR A 824 -32.58 -36.07 30.03
N GLY A 825 -32.97 -34.90 30.58
CA GLY A 825 -32.69 -34.48 31.96
C GLY A 825 -32.59 -32.96 32.18
N ALA A 826 -33.68 -32.33 32.64
CA ALA A 826 -33.86 -30.88 32.82
C ALA A 826 -33.15 -30.27 34.05
N GLY A 827 -32.86 -28.97 34.01
CA GLY A 827 -32.49 -28.14 35.17
C GLY A 827 -32.18 -26.68 34.81
N SER A 828 -32.82 -25.74 35.50
CA SER A 828 -33.08 -24.34 35.14
C SER A 828 -31.94 -23.32 35.36
N ALA A 829 -32.11 -22.20 34.65
CA ALA A 829 -31.44 -20.88 34.67
C ALA A 829 -30.69 -20.39 35.93
N GLN A 830 -29.61 -19.63 35.70
CA GLN A 830 -29.50 -18.16 35.90
C GLN A 830 -28.03 -17.73 36.05
N GLY A 831 -27.58 -16.68 35.34
CA GLY A 831 -26.27 -16.06 35.61
C GLY A 831 -25.59 -15.38 34.42
N SER A 832 -25.82 -14.08 34.29
CA SER A 832 -25.08 -13.08 33.50
C SER A 832 -23.56 -13.17 33.60
N GLN A 833 -22.83 -13.00 32.49
CA GLN A 833 -21.65 -12.13 32.42
C GLN A 833 -21.16 -11.91 30.98
N SER A 834 -20.92 -10.63 30.69
CA SER A 834 -20.31 -10.04 29.51
C SER A 834 -18.80 -10.32 29.43
N SER A 835 -18.31 -10.71 28.25
CA SER A 835 -16.89 -10.64 27.92
C SER A 835 -16.72 -10.33 26.42
N ALA A 836 -16.31 -9.09 26.12
CA ALA A 836 -15.92 -8.64 24.80
C ALA A 836 -14.58 -9.26 24.41
N GLY A 837 -14.59 -10.08 23.35
CA GLY A 837 -13.41 -10.65 22.72
C GLY A 837 -13.03 -9.87 21.46
N SER A 838 -11.74 -9.57 21.35
CA SER A 838 -11.06 -8.95 20.20
C SER A 838 -11.01 -9.91 19.00
N GLY A 839 -11.33 -9.42 17.79
CA GLY A 839 -11.19 -10.13 16.52
C GLY A 839 -10.32 -9.35 15.54
N GLY A 840 -9.28 -9.99 14.99
CA GLY A 840 -8.44 -9.42 13.92
C GLY A 840 -9.19 -9.42 12.59
N SER A 841 -9.11 -8.32 11.84
CA SER A 841 -9.72 -8.20 10.51
C SER A 841 -8.76 -8.68 9.42
N THR A 842 -9.12 -9.75 8.74
CA THR A 842 -8.74 -9.97 7.36
C THR A 842 -9.66 -9.08 6.50
N THR A 843 -9.12 -8.37 5.51
CA THR A 843 -9.90 -7.49 4.62
C THR A 843 -9.86 -8.05 3.21
N PHE A 844 -11.03 -8.30 2.63
CA PHE A 844 -11.24 -8.54 1.20
C PHE A 844 -11.56 -7.18 0.58
N GLN A 845 -10.83 -6.80 -0.46
CA GLN A 845 -10.98 -5.52 -1.15
C GLN A 845 -11.19 -5.78 -2.64
N GLN A 846 -12.36 -5.41 -3.14
CA GLN A 846 -12.76 -5.49 -4.54
C GLN A 846 -12.72 -4.07 -5.12
N GLY A 847 -12.07 -3.90 -6.28
CA GLY A 847 -11.82 -2.59 -6.91
C GLY A 847 -10.82 -1.69 -6.14
N LEU A 848 -9.80 -1.17 -6.83
CA LEU A 848 -8.96 -0.12 -6.28
C LEU A 848 -9.76 1.19 -6.25
N GLY A 849 -10.19 1.59 -5.04
CA GLY A 849 -10.95 2.81 -4.80
C GLY A 849 -10.31 4.05 -5.43
N GLY A 850 -11.11 4.80 -6.16
CA GLY A 850 -10.71 5.92 -6.99
C GLY A 850 -11.88 6.87 -7.10
N SER A 851 -11.56 8.11 -6.81
CA SER A 851 -12.51 9.19 -6.60
C SER A 851 -13.05 9.70 -7.94
N GLY A 852 -14.29 9.33 -8.28
CA GLY A 852 -15.07 9.92 -9.37
C GLY A 852 -16.34 10.60 -8.84
N THR A 853 -16.47 11.90 -9.08
CA THR A 853 -17.62 12.72 -8.68
C THR A 853 -18.78 12.58 -9.67
N SER A 854 -19.96 12.12 -9.23
CA SER A 854 -21.24 12.52 -9.83
C SER A 854 -22.38 12.49 -8.81
N GLN A 855 -23.19 13.54 -8.81
CA GLN A 855 -24.31 13.73 -7.89
C GLN A 855 -25.41 12.70 -8.16
N ALA A 856 -25.76 11.90 -7.15
CA ALA A 856 -27.02 11.16 -7.13
C ALA A 856 -28.17 12.08 -6.63
N PRO A 857 -29.31 12.18 -7.33
CA PRO A 857 -30.49 12.86 -6.80
C PRO A 857 -31.28 11.94 -5.85
N PRO A 858 -32.03 12.50 -4.86
CA PRO A 858 -32.70 11.70 -3.84
C PRO A 858 -34.03 11.15 -4.35
N LYS A 859 -34.33 9.88 -4.07
CA LYS A 859 -35.70 9.34 -4.15
C LYS A 859 -36.10 8.70 -2.83
N LEU A 860 -36.74 9.51 -1.99
CA LEU A 860 -37.82 9.06 -1.12
C LEU A 860 -39.13 9.49 -1.80
N ALA A 861 -39.97 8.50 -2.12
CA ALA A 861 -41.26 8.69 -2.75
C ALA A 861 -42.28 9.28 -1.77
N ALA A 862 -43.02 10.31 -2.20
CA ALA A 862 -44.48 10.45 -2.08
C ALA A 862 -44.92 11.88 -2.42
N GLY A 863 -45.85 12.03 -3.39
CA GLY A 863 -46.60 13.28 -3.56
C GLY A 863 -46.86 13.71 -5.00
N SER A 864 -47.93 13.18 -5.57
CA SER A 864 -48.94 13.87 -6.40
C SER A 864 -48.52 15.04 -7.32
N ALA A 865 -48.74 14.81 -8.62
CA ALA A 865 -49.20 15.73 -9.67
C ALA A 865 -49.29 17.24 -9.36
N VAL A 866 -48.64 18.07 -10.19
CA VAL A 866 -49.23 19.15 -11.04
C VAL A 866 -48.10 20.04 -11.60
N ALA A 867 -48.25 20.41 -12.88
CA ALA A 867 -47.60 21.50 -13.63
C ALA A 867 -46.20 21.28 -14.25
N LEU A 868 -46.22 20.66 -15.44
CA LEU A 868 -45.45 21.13 -16.61
C LEU A 868 -45.89 22.56 -16.98
N LEU A 869 -44.96 23.50 -17.20
CA LEU A 869 -44.94 24.45 -18.33
C LEU A 869 -43.75 25.42 -18.22
N GLY A 870 -42.96 25.58 -19.30
CA GLY A 870 -42.09 26.74 -19.48
C GLY A 870 -40.71 26.48 -20.08
N PHE A 871 -40.64 25.93 -21.29
CA PHE A 871 -39.43 25.89 -22.12
C PHE A 871 -39.35 27.19 -22.95
N PHE A 872 -38.15 27.77 -23.08
CA PHE A 872 -37.72 28.93 -23.89
C PHE A 872 -38.19 30.34 -23.50
N VAL A 873 -37.24 31.22 -23.10
CA VAL A 873 -36.95 32.53 -23.74
C VAL A 873 -35.57 33.04 -23.27
N ALA A 874 -34.81 33.57 -24.23
CA ALA A 874 -33.69 34.51 -24.14
C ALA A 874 -32.26 33.99 -23.87
N CYS A 875 -31.63 33.52 -24.96
CA CYS A 875 -30.41 34.22 -25.40
C CYS A 875 -30.78 35.70 -25.63
N LEU A 876 -30.35 36.58 -24.73
CA LEU A 876 -30.08 38.00 -24.97
C LEU A 876 -29.69 38.66 -23.64
N LEU A 877 -28.47 39.22 -23.64
CA LEU A 877 -27.92 40.31 -22.81
C LEU A 877 -26.82 39.91 -21.82
N LEU A 878 -25.60 40.20 -22.30
CA LEU A 878 -24.31 40.48 -21.65
C LEU A 878 -23.39 39.29 -21.33
#